data_AF-A0A8K0VMG9-F1
#
_entry.id   AF-A0A8K0VMG9-F1
#
_cell.length_a   1.000
_cell.length_b   1.000
_cell.length_c   1.000
_cell.angle_alpha   90.00
_cell.angle_beta   90.00
_cell.angle_gamma   90.00
#
_symmetry.space_group_name_H-M   'P 1'
#
loop_
_entity.id
_entity.type
_entity.pdbx_description
1 polymer ?
#
loop_
_entity_poly.entity_id
_entity_poly.type
_entity_poly.pdbx_seq_one_letter_code
_entity_poly.pdbx_strand_id
1 'polypeptide(L)'
;MPDHARSPTPFRLFGDLWLEPPASYLDQDDLAKLEDLRPHLQQLDAQWKDRRSAVTNGKWRYLDEFSLIVERETATWKHDYDISREPAFMVPPSGPLDAVVACHLHCPSFSVSDPYNRVTADETNICIKQVLDIGFSPDKCLLYDHLSRREALDGLRFYPSDILRIHESFTAELRNHMSAIIDICWGACGTYKGVELWLEWDRNDNVPFHDSLWRVVRFVIFVNHPQRMLYGSRQTRGTKQDLHLTVAAKLAGICIDEHFYQTTHRPGTYGRLASWQYKRQQSLNASAIREVTSCTPFVLRKTPLDMEVSLPSDFSEFRMKLESPVEQRTTSTVAVFIRSLTAHMSLGLIRLEQERQREPVELFPELGQPQSQKGLYFLASALMSTGADLNQALLISGLCSSDSSSHPDLSNWEDIPIELRDWIEGQNGLKIDSTSIGSADDLLKTHRLLCRKQTVMTVRNSGIIGIALDVAIRYFKQIECIGRERSKIADLVVEGIPPHNIVARKCSLCGQRILDDAYPRFKKLDPGKYVVRFLQNGCGLPSCPRNQQGAWAVPADPSVQHIRPDTGRLVSMPRKPTWEAYFLRRGVNTAHLPEKVIIICRRCRNQTFEDDKPRRTSESQPRYVLRRPGCQICHAKNTNWVPKDDSMLWVDQSKLSRKWKSLMKQPEFEASDDLKNPDWYFPTPGRTRN
;
A
#
# COMPACT_ATOMS: atom_id res chain seq x y z
N MET A 1 38.75 -11.35 -38.87
CA MET A 1 37.31 -11.15 -39.15
C MET A 1 36.64 -10.87 -37.83
N PRO A 2 35.87 -9.78 -37.67
CA PRO A 2 35.12 -9.56 -36.43
C PRO A 2 33.96 -10.55 -36.42
N ASP A 3 33.85 -11.33 -35.34
CA ASP A 3 32.66 -12.13 -35.05
C ASP A 3 31.46 -11.19 -35.10
N HIS A 4 30.57 -11.41 -36.07
CA HIS A 4 29.25 -10.82 -36.07
C HIS A 4 28.59 -11.25 -34.76
N ALA A 5 28.46 -10.31 -33.82
CA ALA A 5 27.76 -10.51 -32.57
C ALA A 5 26.37 -11.06 -32.88
N ARG A 6 26.19 -12.38 -32.66
CA ARG A 6 24.88 -13.03 -32.77
C ARG A 6 23.95 -12.25 -31.87
N SER A 7 22.91 -11.65 -32.45
CA SER A 7 21.81 -11.07 -31.69
C SER A 7 21.37 -12.11 -30.65
N PRO A 8 21.36 -11.77 -29.36
CA PRO A 8 21.19 -12.77 -28.33
C PRO A 8 19.80 -13.41 -28.49
N THR A 9 19.76 -14.74 -28.50
CA THR A 9 18.55 -15.52 -28.78
C THR A 9 17.53 -15.34 -27.65
N PRO A 10 16.25 -15.04 -27.96
CA PRO A 10 15.21 -14.92 -26.95
C PRO A 10 15.02 -16.25 -26.21
N PHE A 11 14.65 -16.16 -24.93
CA PHE A 11 14.47 -17.30 -24.05
C PHE A 11 13.00 -17.71 -23.98
N ARG A 12 12.69 -18.92 -24.45
CA ARG A 12 11.36 -19.53 -24.28
C ARG A 12 11.26 -20.11 -22.88
N LEU A 13 10.38 -19.56 -22.04
CA LEU A 13 10.12 -20.14 -20.72
C LEU A 13 9.21 -21.38 -20.84
N PHE A 14 8.02 -21.18 -21.39
CA PHE A 14 7.02 -22.24 -21.62
C PHE A 14 5.95 -21.73 -22.59
N GLY A 15 5.30 -22.64 -23.33
CA GLY A 15 4.22 -22.26 -24.27
C GLY A 15 4.71 -21.23 -25.28
N ASP A 16 3.94 -20.15 -25.43
CA ASP A 16 4.23 -18.99 -26.28
C ASP A 16 4.87 -17.82 -25.53
N LEU A 17 5.30 -18.02 -24.28
CA LEU A 17 6.00 -16.99 -23.51
C LEU A 17 7.50 -16.96 -23.86
N TRP A 18 7.87 -15.95 -24.63
CA TRP A 18 9.25 -15.62 -24.98
C TRP A 18 9.69 -14.37 -24.21
N LEU A 19 10.85 -14.46 -23.57
CA LEU A 19 11.46 -13.40 -22.78
C LEU A 19 12.81 -13.00 -23.40
N GLU A 20 13.32 -11.84 -22.99
CA GLU A 20 14.69 -11.46 -23.27
C GLU A 20 15.69 -12.46 -22.66
N PRO A 21 16.93 -12.53 -23.18
CA PRO A 21 17.95 -13.43 -22.67
C PRO A 21 18.18 -13.24 -21.16
N PRO A 22 17.99 -14.28 -20.32
CA PRO A 22 18.10 -14.17 -18.87
C PRO A 22 19.45 -13.65 -18.40
N ALA A 23 20.52 -14.01 -19.12
CA ALA A 23 21.88 -13.57 -18.82
C ALA A 23 22.10 -12.04 -18.88
N SER A 24 21.15 -11.30 -19.46
CA SER A 24 21.18 -9.82 -19.48
C SER A 24 20.51 -9.17 -18.27
N TYR A 25 19.77 -9.94 -17.46
CA TYR A 25 18.91 -9.41 -16.39
C TYR A 25 19.05 -10.13 -15.04
N LEU A 26 19.54 -11.37 -15.04
CA LEU A 26 19.75 -12.18 -13.84
C LEU A 26 21.23 -12.21 -13.47
N ASP A 27 21.50 -12.29 -12.17
CA ASP A 27 22.85 -12.59 -11.68
C ASP A 27 23.19 -14.09 -11.84
N GLN A 28 24.44 -14.45 -11.52
CA GLN A 28 24.93 -15.81 -11.74
C GLN A 28 24.19 -16.86 -10.88
N ASP A 29 23.75 -16.48 -9.68
CA ASP A 29 23.06 -17.40 -8.76
C ASP A 29 21.63 -17.66 -9.26
N ASP A 30 20.92 -16.61 -9.69
CA ASP A 30 19.58 -16.75 -10.25
C ASP A 30 19.59 -17.45 -11.62
N LEU A 31 20.64 -17.28 -12.42
CA LEU A 31 20.84 -18.08 -13.64
C LEU A 31 21.02 -19.57 -13.32
N ALA A 32 21.81 -19.91 -12.30
CA ALA A 32 21.99 -21.30 -11.89
C ALA A 32 20.67 -21.92 -11.46
N LYS A 33 19.86 -21.21 -10.66
CA LYS A 33 18.51 -21.68 -10.28
C LYS A 33 17.61 -21.91 -11.50
N LEU A 34 17.67 -21.01 -12.50
CA LEU A 34 16.89 -21.17 -13.72
C LEU A 34 17.33 -22.39 -14.55
N GLU A 35 18.64 -22.66 -14.61
CA GLU A 35 19.16 -23.87 -15.25
C GLU A 35 18.74 -25.14 -14.50
N ASP A 36 18.73 -25.11 -13.16
CA ASP A 36 18.24 -26.22 -12.33
C ASP A 36 16.74 -26.49 -12.53
N LEU A 37 15.94 -25.46 -12.76
CA LEU A 37 14.50 -25.59 -13.05
C LEU A 37 14.21 -26.08 -14.47
N ARG A 38 15.13 -25.86 -15.42
CA ARG A 38 14.90 -26.11 -16.85
C ARG A 38 14.49 -27.55 -17.18
N PRO A 39 15.11 -28.60 -16.62
CA PRO A 39 14.69 -29.99 -16.88
C PRO A 39 13.24 -30.25 -16.44
N HIS A 40 12.81 -29.66 -15.32
CA HIS A 40 11.45 -29.82 -14.82
C HIS A 40 10.42 -29.11 -15.71
N LEU A 41 10.74 -27.93 -16.23
CA LEU A 41 9.88 -27.22 -17.17
C LEU A 41 9.79 -27.95 -18.52
N GLN A 42 10.90 -28.52 -19.01
CA GLN A 42 10.90 -29.35 -20.22
C GLN A 42 10.09 -30.64 -20.04
N GLN A 43 10.21 -31.27 -18.87
CA GLN A 43 9.40 -32.44 -18.51
C GLN A 43 7.92 -32.10 -18.49
N LEU A 44 7.54 -30.94 -17.93
CA LEU A 44 6.15 -30.47 -17.94
C LEU A 44 5.63 -30.29 -19.38
N ASP A 45 6.43 -29.68 -20.27
CA ASP A 45 6.04 -29.45 -21.69
C ASP A 45 5.84 -30.79 -22.43
N ALA A 46 6.71 -31.77 -22.17
CA ALA A 46 6.63 -33.09 -22.77
C ALA A 46 5.41 -33.89 -22.27
N GLN A 47 5.16 -33.91 -20.96
CA GLN A 47 4.12 -34.73 -20.34
C GLN A 47 2.71 -34.12 -20.43
N TRP A 48 2.62 -32.81 -20.68
CA TRP A 48 1.37 -32.07 -20.78
C TRP A 48 0.34 -32.73 -21.70
N LYS A 49 0.77 -33.11 -22.92
CA LYS A 49 -0.12 -33.66 -23.95
C LYS A 49 -0.71 -35.01 -23.53
N ASP A 50 0.10 -35.81 -22.82
CA ASP A 50 -0.32 -37.12 -22.31
C ASP A 50 -1.31 -36.96 -21.16
N ARG A 51 -1.08 -36.00 -20.24
CA ARG A 51 -2.03 -35.70 -19.15
C ARG A 51 -3.39 -35.28 -19.68
N ARG A 52 -3.41 -34.40 -20.68
CA ARG A 52 -4.67 -33.96 -21.32
C ARG A 52 -5.45 -35.14 -21.89
N SER A 53 -4.75 -36.07 -22.54
CA SER A 53 -5.36 -37.29 -23.12
C SER A 53 -5.80 -38.30 -22.05
N ALA A 54 -5.14 -38.35 -20.90
CA ALA A 54 -5.53 -39.21 -19.79
C ALA A 54 -6.83 -38.74 -19.12
N VAL A 55 -6.98 -37.42 -18.94
CA VAL A 55 -8.17 -36.81 -18.32
C VAL A 55 -9.43 -37.07 -19.13
N THR A 56 -9.37 -36.94 -20.46
CA THR A 56 -10.51 -37.21 -21.34
C THR A 56 -10.98 -38.67 -21.30
N ASN A 57 -10.08 -39.60 -20.96
CA ASN A 57 -10.36 -41.03 -20.82
C ASN A 57 -10.63 -41.46 -19.37
N GLY A 58 -10.54 -40.54 -18.42
CA GLY A 58 -10.73 -40.79 -17.00
C GLY A 58 -12.18 -41.12 -16.65
N LYS A 59 -12.37 -41.97 -15.63
CA LYS A 59 -13.71 -42.26 -15.08
C LYS A 59 -14.22 -41.18 -14.14
N TRP A 60 -13.32 -40.38 -13.55
CA TRP A 60 -13.66 -39.35 -12.58
C TRP A 60 -14.36 -38.17 -13.26
N ARG A 61 -15.51 -37.77 -12.73
CA ARG A 61 -16.32 -36.67 -13.26
C ARG A 61 -16.69 -35.74 -12.12
N TYR A 62 -16.20 -34.50 -12.19
CA TYR A 62 -16.40 -33.55 -11.10
C TYR A 62 -17.88 -33.25 -10.83
N LEU A 63 -18.79 -33.40 -11.79
CA LEU A 63 -20.23 -33.20 -11.57
C LEU A 63 -20.87 -34.29 -10.70
N ASP A 64 -20.38 -35.53 -10.83
CA ASP A 64 -20.84 -36.66 -10.02
C ASP A 64 -20.35 -36.47 -8.58
N GLU A 65 -19.07 -36.16 -8.40
CA GLU A 65 -18.51 -35.79 -7.09
C GLU A 65 -19.14 -34.51 -6.52
N PHE A 66 -19.51 -33.57 -7.39
CA PHE A 66 -20.18 -32.35 -6.94
C PHE A 66 -21.56 -32.64 -6.33
N SER A 67 -22.23 -33.69 -6.78
CA SER A 67 -23.50 -34.10 -6.18
C SER A 67 -23.27 -34.64 -4.76
N LEU A 68 -22.18 -35.39 -4.55
CA LEU A 68 -21.80 -35.93 -3.24
C LEU A 68 -21.39 -34.83 -2.25
N ILE A 69 -20.63 -33.82 -2.68
CA ILE A 69 -20.29 -32.69 -1.80
C ILE A 69 -21.53 -31.89 -1.39
N VAL A 70 -22.51 -31.70 -2.29
CA VAL A 70 -23.76 -31.00 -1.94
C VAL A 70 -24.51 -31.72 -0.83
N GLU A 71 -24.66 -33.04 -0.96
CA GLU A 71 -25.30 -33.87 0.06
C GLU A 71 -24.52 -33.83 1.38
N ARG A 72 -23.19 -34.03 1.30
CA ARG A 72 -22.33 -34.06 2.48
C ARG A 72 -22.32 -32.73 3.23
N GLU A 73 -22.11 -31.62 2.53
CA GLU A 73 -22.03 -30.29 3.13
C GLU A 73 -23.36 -29.91 3.79
N THR A 74 -24.50 -30.11 3.10
CA THR A 74 -25.81 -29.76 3.64
C THR A 74 -26.21 -30.67 4.81
N ALA A 75 -25.86 -31.96 4.74
CA ALA A 75 -26.05 -32.89 5.85
C ALA A 75 -25.20 -32.51 7.08
N THR A 76 -23.93 -32.13 6.90
CA THR A 76 -23.05 -31.67 8.00
C THR A 76 -23.60 -30.40 8.64
N TRP A 77 -24.02 -29.40 7.87
CA TRP A 77 -24.68 -28.20 8.43
C TRP A 77 -25.92 -28.55 9.26
N LYS A 78 -26.76 -29.46 8.76
CA LYS A 78 -28.00 -29.81 9.43
C LYS A 78 -27.77 -30.68 10.67
N HIS A 79 -26.88 -31.65 10.59
CA HIS A 79 -26.65 -32.61 11.67
C HIS A 79 -25.80 -32.00 12.80
N ASP A 80 -24.70 -31.35 12.47
CA ASP A 80 -23.71 -30.91 13.46
C ASP A 80 -24.01 -29.51 14.02
N TYR A 81 -24.76 -28.68 13.27
CA TYR A 81 -25.02 -27.29 13.62
C TYR A 81 -26.51 -26.92 13.70
N ASP A 82 -27.42 -27.86 13.42
CA ASP A 82 -28.88 -27.65 13.31
C ASP A 82 -29.28 -26.51 12.34
N ILE A 83 -28.45 -26.25 11.32
CA ILE A 83 -28.70 -25.23 10.31
C ILE A 83 -29.10 -25.89 9.00
N SER A 84 -30.30 -25.59 8.52
CA SER A 84 -30.73 -26.02 7.19
C SER A 84 -30.22 -25.05 6.13
N ARG A 85 -29.26 -25.49 5.32
CA ARG A 85 -28.68 -24.70 4.22
C ARG A 85 -29.29 -25.11 2.89
N GLU A 86 -29.64 -24.13 2.06
CA GLU A 86 -30.24 -24.36 0.74
C GLU A 86 -29.25 -25.05 -0.22
N PRO A 87 -29.51 -26.28 -0.69
CA PRO A 87 -28.64 -26.99 -1.63
C PRO A 87 -28.48 -26.27 -2.98
N ALA A 88 -29.50 -25.53 -3.43
CA ALA A 88 -29.45 -24.80 -4.70
C ALA A 88 -28.40 -23.68 -4.75
N PHE A 89 -27.88 -23.24 -3.59
CA PHE A 89 -26.80 -22.26 -3.52
C PHE A 89 -25.40 -22.87 -3.71
N MET A 90 -25.30 -24.19 -3.86
CA MET A 90 -24.06 -24.86 -4.25
C MET A 90 -23.89 -24.82 -5.78
N VAL A 91 -22.78 -24.23 -6.21
CA VAL A 91 -22.45 -23.94 -7.61
C VAL A 91 -21.27 -24.82 -8.07
N PRO A 92 -21.47 -25.73 -9.05
CA PRO A 92 -20.42 -26.59 -9.58
C PRO A 92 -19.43 -25.84 -10.46
N PRO A 93 -18.18 -26.34 -10.60
CA PRO A 93 -17.25 -25.88 -11.62
C PRO A 93 -17.84 -25.86 -13.03
N SER A 94 -17.34 -24.97 -13.89
CA SER A 94 -17.77 -24.81 -15.28
C SER A 94 -16.59 -24.96 -16.25
N GLY A 95 -16.80 -25.70 -17.34
CA GLY A 95 -15.76 -25.96 -18.35
C GLY A 95 -15.11 -27.33 -18.22
N PRO A 96 -14.26 -27.72 -19.19
CA PRO A 96 -13.77 -29.08 -19.27
C PRO A 96 -12.55 -29.31 -18.37
N LEU A 97 -12.41 -30.53 -17.84
CA LEU A 97 -11.22 -30.93 -17.08
C LEU A 97 -9.96 -30.95 -17.94
N ASP A 98 -10.09 -31.10 -19.25
CA ASP A 98 -8.96 -31.11 -20.20
C ASP A 98 -8.53 -29.69 -20.65
N ALA A 99 -9.07 -28.64 -20.03
CA ALA A 99 -8.69 -27.26 -20.27
C ALA A 99 -7.21 -27.00 -19.98
N VAL A 100 -6.61 -26.07 -20.73
CA VAL A 100 -5.20 -25.66 -20.54
C VAL A 100 -5.03 -24.74 -19.33
N VAL A 101 -6.05 -23.92 -19.09
CA VAL A 101 -6.09 -22.91 -18.03
C VAL A 101 -7.23 -23.24 -17.08
N ALA A 102 -6.96 -23.09 -15.79
CA ALA A 102 -7.98 -23.02 -14.78
C ALA A 102 -8.05 -21.60 -14.19
N CYS A 103 -9.25 -21.13 -13.92
CA CYS A 103 -9.54 -19.89 -13.23
C CYS A 103 -10.10 -20.24 -11.84
N HIS A 104 -9.25 -20.11 -10.84
CA HIS A 104 -9.55 -20.39 -9.45
C HIS A 104 -10.03 -19.12 -8.74
N LEU A 105 -11.32 -19.03 -8.48
CA LEU A 105 -11.97 -17.93 -7.77
C LEU A 105 -12.19 -18.27 -6.29
N HIS A 106 -12.69 -17.30 -5.53
CA HIS A 106 -12.85 -17.41 -4.09
C HIS A 106 -14.13 -18.18 -3.70
N CYS A 107 -15.28 -17.57 -3.91
CA CYS A 107 -16.59 -18.17 -3.68
C CYS A 107 -17.65 -17.49 -4.56
N PRO A 108 -18.71 -18.20 -4.97
CA PRO A 108 -19.87 -17.60 -5.60
C PRO A 108 -20.51 -16.56 -4.66
N SER A 109 -21.12 -15.52 -5.23
CA SER A 109 -21.88 -14.53 -4.46
C SER A 109 -23.36 -14.55 -4.86
N PHE A 110 -24.20 -13.92 -4.03
CA PHE A 110 -25.60 -13.64 -4.35
C PHE A 110 -25.78 -12.45 -5.32
N SER A 111 -24.69 -11.81 -5.78
CA SER A 111 -24.73 -10.68 -6.72
C SER A 111 -24.96 -11.13 -8.17
N VAL A 112 -26.06 -11.85 -8.40
CA VAL A 112 -26.46 -12.43 -9.69
C VAL A 112 -27.93 -12.17 -9.97
N SER A 113 -28.32 -12.27 -11.23
CA SER A 113 -29.72 -12.07 -11.65
C SER A 113 -30.67 -13.12 -11.04
N ASP A 114 -30.22 -14.37 -11.01
CA ASP A 114 -30.89 -15.48 -10.35
C ASP A 114 -29.94 -16.25 -9.41
N PRO A 115 -30.09 -16.13 -8.08
CA PRO A 115 -29.24 -16.83 -7.12
C PRO A 115 -29.41 -18.35 -7.11
N TYR A 116 -30.44 -18.89 -7.77
CA TYR A 116 -30.68 -20.34 -7.88
C TYR A 116 -30.07 -20.95 -9.14
N ASN A 117 -29.49 -20.12 -10.01
CA ASN A 117 -28.71 -20.59 -11.14
C ASN A 117 -27.44 -21.29 -10.62
N ARG A 118 -27.25 -22.57 -10.98
CA ARG A 118 -26.12 -23.40 -10.54
C ARG A 118 -25.03 -23.47 -11.59
N VAL A 119 -24.65 -22.31 -12.14
CA VAL A 119 -23.60 -22.18 -13.15
C VAL A 119 -22.54 -21.21 -12.63
N THR A 120 -21.27 -21.66 -12.52
CA THR A 120 -20.15 -20.77 -12.15
C THR A 120 -19.91 -19.72 -13.23
N ALA A 121 -20.01 -20.08 -14.50
CA ALA A 121 -19.89 -19.17 -15.65
C ALA A 121 -21.14 -18.27 -15.88
N ASP A 122 -21.80 -17.80 -14.82
CA ASP A 122 -22.97 -16.92 -14.90
C ASP A 122 -22.56 -15.48 -15.26
N GLU A 123 -22.84 -15.05 -16.49
CA GLU A 123 -22.54 -13.70 -16.98
C GLU A 123 -23.27 -12.57 -16.24
N THR A 124 -24.29 -12.90 -15.45
CA THR A 124 -24.99 -11.90 -14.64
C THR A 124 -24.25 -11.58 -13.34
N ASN A 125 -23.24 -12.39 -12.98
CA ASN A 125 -22.26 -12.04 -11.96
C ASN A 125 -21.20 -11.10 -12.55
N ILE A 126 -21.04 -9.91 -11.96
CA ILE A 126 -20.09 -8.89 -12.43
C ILE A 126 -18.62 -9.34 -12.45
N CYS A 127 -18.21 -10.23 -11.53
CA CYS A 127 -16.85 -10.72 -11.48
C CYS A 127 -16.61 -11.79 -12.55
N ILE A 128 -17.54 -12.72 -12.71
CA ILE A 128 -17.47 -13.75 -13.76
C ILE A 128 -17.54 -13.10 -15.13
N LYS A 129 -18.44 -12.13 -15.34
CA LYS A 129 -18.54 -11.40 -16.60
C LYS A 129 -17.21 -10.75 -17.01
N GLN A 130 -16.46 -10.20 -16.07
CA GLN A 130 -15.10 -9.71 -16.35
C GLN A 130 -14.19 -10.82 -16.85
N VAL A 131 -14.15 -11.97 -16.17
CA VAL A 131 -13.32 -13.13 -16.56
C VAL A 131 -13.67 -13.60 -17.97
N LEU A 132 -14.96 -13.68 -18.28
CA LEU A 132 -15.46 -14.06 -19.60
C LEU A 132 -15.14 -13.03 -20.68
N ASP A 133 -15.39 -11.73 -20.42
CA ASP A 133 -15.15 -10.64 -21.36
C ASP A 133 -13.65 -10.47 -21.70
N ILE A 134 -12.75 -10.88 -20.81
CA ILE A 134 -11.29 -10.93 -21.08
C ILE A 134 -10.96 -12.04 -22.09
N GLY A 135 -11.70 -13.15 -22.08
CA GLY A 135 -11.48 -14.31 -22.95
C GLY A 135 -11.26 -15.64 -22.23
N PHE A 136 -11.38 -15.67 -20.90
CA PHE A 136 -11.29 -16.90 -20.10
C PHE A 136 -12.67 -17.56 -19.96
N SER A 137 -13.21 -18.02 -21.09
CA SER A 137 -14.54 -18.62 -21.20
C SER A 137 -14.55 -20.14 -20.93
N PRO A 138 -15.68 -20.73 -20.51
CA PRO A 138 -15.76 -22.14 -20.11
C PRO A 138 -15.53 -23.14 -21.26
N ASP A 139 -15.54 -22.71 -22.52
CA ASP A 139 -15.12 -23.53 -23.67
C ASP A 139 -13.59 -23.67 -23.77
N LYS A 140 -12.82 -22.79 -23.11
CA LYS A 140 -11.35 -22.75 -23.14
C LYS A 140 -10.71 -23.05 -21.79
N CYS A 141 -11.43 -22.76 -20.71
CA CYS A 141 -10.91 -22.74 -19.35
C CYS A 141 -11.81 -23.55 -18.40
N LEU A 142 -11.23 -24.09 -17.34
CA LEU A 142 -11.96 -24.60 -16.20
C LEU A 142 -12.15 -23.48 -15.17
N LEU A 143 -13.38 -23.04 -14.94
CA LEU A 143 -13.72 -22.03 -13.93
C LEU A 143 -14.23 -22.74 -12.68
N TYR A 144 -13.63 -22.48 -11.53
CA TYR A 144 -14.05 -23.06 -10.26
C TYR A 144 -13.79 -22.10 -9.11
N ASP A 145 -14.60 -22.22 -8.06
CA ASP A 145 -14.42 -21.48 -6.81
C ASP A 145 -13.79 -22.39 -5.77
N HIS A 146 -12.98 -21.81 -4.88
CA HIS A 146 -12.41 -22.53 -3.74
C HIS A 146 -13.50 -23.03 -2.79
N LEU A 147 -14.51 -22.19 -2.53
CA LEU A 147 -15.72 -22.57 -1.82
C LEU A 147 -16.88 -22.57 -2.80
N SER A 148 -17.46 -23.73 -3.04
CA SER A 148 -18.50 -23.91 -4.06
C SER A 148 -19.90 -23.46 -3.63
N ARG A 149 -20.04 -22.62 -2.60
CA ARG A 149 -21.34 -22.15 -2.08
C ARG A 149 -21.48 -20.64 -2.26
N ARG A 150 -22.66 -20.18 -2.73
CA ARG A 150 -23.02 -18.76 -2.69
C ARG A 150 -23.06 -18.28 -1.25
N GLU A 151 -22.25 -17.28 -0.96
CA GLU A 151 -22.06 -16.78 0.39
C GLU A 151 -21.92 -15.24 0.42
N ALA A 152 -22.27 -14.65 1.56
CA ALA A 152 -22.11 -13.23 1.84
C ALA A 152 -20.91 -12.92 2.75
N LEU A 153 -20.41 -13.95 3.45
CA LEU A 153 -19.22 -13.92 4.29
C LEU A 153 -18.02 -14.59 3.60
N ASP A 154 -16.84 -14.35 4.13
CA ASP A 154 -15.64 -15.08 3.75
C ASP A 154 -15.62 -16.46 4.43
N GLY A 155 -16.11 -17.48 3.73
CA GLY A 155 -16.21 -18.84 4.29
C GLY A 155 -14.87 -19.41 4.75
N LEU A 156 -13.73 -19.00 4.18
CA LEU A 156 -12.41 -19.46 4.64
C LEU A 156 -12.12 -19.02 6.08
N ARG A 157 -12.71 -17.89 6.48
CA ARG A 157 -12.55 -17.33 7.81
C ARG A 157 -13.65 -17.75 8.78
N PHE A 158 -14.86 -17.98 8.27
CA PHE A 158 -16.05 -18.13 9.11
C PHE A 158 -16.67 -19.51 9.09
N TYR A 159 -16.31 -20.39 8.15
CA TYR A 159 -16.84 -21.75 8.15
C TYR A 159 -16.18 -22.58 9.27
N PRO A 160 -16.96 -23.45 9.94
CA PRO A 160 -16.37 -24.50 10.76
C PRO A 160 -15.39 -25.36 9.95
N SER A 161 -14.36 -25.89 10.62
CA SER A 161 -13.24 -26.58 9.94
C SER A 161 -13.66 -27.85 9.21
N ASP A 162 -14.68 -28.56 9.70
CA ASP A 162 -15.25 -29.74 9.05
C ASP A 162 -16.02 -29.39 7.76
N ILE A 163 -16.77 -28.28 7.74
CA ILE A 163 -17.38 -27.73 6.53
C ILE A 163 -16.30 -27.27 5.55
N LEU A 164 -15.29 -26.56 6.03
CA LEU A 164 -14.20 -26.08 5.18
C LEU A 164 -13.46 -27.26 4.52
N ARG A 165 -13.14 -28.30 5.29
CA ARG A 165 -12.48 -29.52 4.80
C ARG A 165 -13.27 -30.21 3.70
N ILE A 166 -14.60 -30.18 3.74
CA ILE A 166 -15.44 -30.74 2.68
C ILE A 166 -15.19 -30.02 1.33
N HIS A 167 -15.13 -28.68 1.34
CA HIS A 167 -14.82 -27.89 0.15
C HIS A 167 -13.36 -28.03 -0.30
N GLU A 168 -12.41 -28.02 0.63
CA GLU A 168 -10.98 -28.16 0.34
C GLU A 168 -10.65 -29.54 -0.24
N SER A 169 -11.28 -30.60 0.27
CA SER A 169 -11.10 -31.96 -0.27
C SER A 169 -11.56 -32.05 -1.73
N PHE A 170 -12.75 -31.54 -2.03
CA PHE A 170 -13.26 -31.51 -3.41
C PHE A 170 -12.37 -30.66 -4.32
N THR A 171 -11.92 -29.50 -3.84
CA THR A 171 -11.00 -28.64 -4.61
C THR A 171 -9.68 -29.33 -4.88
N ALA A 172 -9.10 -30.02 -3.90
CA ALA A 172 -7.88 -30.79 -4.07
C ALA A 172 -8.06 -31.93 -5.09
N GLU A 173 -9.16 -32.68 -5.02
CA GLU A 173 -9.48 -33.72 -5.99
C GLU A 173 -9.69 -33.17 -7.40
N LEU A 174 -10.40 -32.05 -7.54
CA LEU A 174 -10.56 -31.36 -8.81
C LEU A 174 -9.21 -30.97 -9.42
N ARG A 175 -8.31 -30.40 -8.61
CA ARG A 175 -6.97 -30.00 -9.06
C ARG A 175 -6.08 -31.19 -9.45
N ASN A 176 -6.26 -32.33 -8.79
CA ASN A 176 -5.55 -33.56 -9.12
C ASN A 176 -6.00 -34.17 -10.46
N HIS A 177 -7.27 -33.99 -10.79
CA HIS A 177 -7.88 -34.54 -12.02
C HIS A 177 -7.94 -33.56 -13.19
N MET A 178 -7.76 -32.25 -12.99
CA MET A 178 -7.71 -31.29 -14.09
C MET A 178 -6.36 -31.37 -14.83
N SER A 179 -6.39 -31.25 -16.15
CA SER A 179 -5.16 -31.20 -16.93
C SER A 179 -4.45 -29.87 -16.79
N ALA A 180 -5.16 -28.76 -16.51
CA ALA A 180 -4.66 -27.38 -16.58
C ALA A 180 -3.21 -27.21 -16.11
N ILE A 181 -2.39 -26.53 -16.92
CA ILE A 181 -0.99 -26.18 -16.59
C ILE A 181 -0.88 -24.81 -15.98
N ILE A 182 -1.86 -23.94 -16.24
CA ILE A 182 -1.90 -22.61 -15.66
C ILE A 182 -3.10 -22.55 -14.74
N ASP A 183 -2.86 -22.21 -13.48
CA ASP A 183 -3.92 -21.84 -12.54
C ASP A 183 -3.87 -20.34 -12.25
N ILE A 184 -4.93 -19.64 -12.59
CA ILE A 184 -5.07 -18.22 -12.31
C ILE A 184 -5.89 -18.07 -11.02
N CYS A 185 -5.22 -17.75 -9.92
CA CYS A 185 -5.84 -17.59 -8.62
C CYS A 185 -6.28 -16.13 -8.41
N TRP A 186 -7.59 -15.90 -8.43
CA TRP A 186 -8.20 -14.58 -8.35
C TRP A 186 -8.46 -14.17 -6.89
N GLY A 187 -7.78 -13.12 -6.43
CA GLY A 187 -8.04 -12.50 -5.12
C GLY A 187 -6.92 -12.60 -4.10
N ALA A 188 -5.82 -13.28 -4.42
CA ALA A 188 -4.60 -13.21 -3.62
C ALA A 188 -3.92 -11.85 -3.82
N CYS A 189 -3.86 -11.06 -2.74
CA CYS A 189 -3.27 -9.73 -2.73
C CYS A 189 -1.82 -9.77 -2.25
N GLY A 190 -0.87 -10.03 -3.16
CA GLY A 190 0.54 -9.75 -2.88
C GLY A 190 0.95 -8.37 -3.39
N THR A 191 1.86 -7.71 -2.66
CA THR A 191 2.58 -6.53 -3.14
C THR A 191 3.68 -6.94 -4.12
N TYR A 192 3.33 -7.62 -5.21
CA TYR A 192 4.31 -8.11 -6.18
C TYR A 192 4.91 -6.94 -6.96
N LYS A 193 6.24 -6.90 -7.13
CA LYS A 193 6.93 -5.86 -7.91
C LYS A 193 6.74 -6.05 -9.41
N GLY A 194 6.47 -7.27 -9.86
CA GLY A 194 6.25 -7.66 -11.25
C GLY A 194 5.22 -8.79 -11.35
N VAL A 195 5.42 -9.69 -12.32
CA VAL A 195 4.69 -10.96 -12.44
C VAL A 195 5.50 -12.03 -11.71
N GLU A 196 4.87 -12.73 -10.76
CA GLU A 196 5.46 -13.87 -10.07
C GLU A 196 4.77 -15.15 -10.53
N LEU A 197 5.57 -16.11 -10.98
CA LEU A 197 5.13 -17.43 -11.40
C LEU A 197 5.50 -18.42 -10.31
N TRP A 198 4.49 -19.01 -9.69
CA TRP A 198 4.68 -20.05 -8.69
C TRP A 198 4.62 -21.41 -9.36
N LEU A 199 5.44 -22.36 -8.91
CA LEU A 199 5.48 -23.71 -9.45
C LEU A 199 4.83 -24.65 -8.45
N GLU A 200 3.79 -25.36 -8.88
CA GLU A 200 3.20 -26.44 -8.09
C GLU A 200 3.97 -27.73 -8.34
N TRP A 201 4.45 -28.31 -7.25
CA TRP A 201 5.24 -29.54 -7.26
C TRP A 201 4.38 -30.73 -6.82
N ASP A 202 4.54 -31.83 -7.54
CA ASP A 202 3.92 -33.12 -7.24
C ASP A 202 5.00 -34.16 -7.02
N ARG A 203 4.74 -35.06 -6.06
CA ARG A 203 5.65 -36.16 -5.77
C ARG A 203 5.22 -37.37 -6.60
N ASN A 204 6.13 -37.86 -7.43
CA ASN A 204 5.89 -39.08 -8.19
C ASN A 204 6.18 -40.31 -7.32
N ASP A 205 5.16 -40.78 -6.59
CA ASP A 205 5.28 -41.95 -5.71
C ASP A 205 5.51 -43.27 -6.47
N ASN A 206 5.37 -43.27 -7.80
CA ASN A 206 5.53 -44.45 -8.64
C ASN A 206 6.99 -44.72 -9.08
N VAL A 207 7.96 -43.88 -8.70
CA VAL A 207 9.37 -44.07 -9.08
C VAL A 207 10.21 -44.44 -7.85
N PRO A 208 10.80 -45.66 -7.80
CA PRO A 208 11.65 -46.06 -6.69
C PRO A 208 12.93 -45.21 -6.60
N PHE A 209 12.99 -44.38 -5.56
CA PHE A 209 14.17 -43.92 -4.79
C PHE A 209 15.46 -43.40 -5.46
N HIS A 210 15.50 -43.05 -6.75
CA HIS A 210 16.65 -42.31 -7.31
C HIS A 210 16.25 -41.11 -8.19
N ASP A 211 16.62 -39.92 -7.71
CA ASP A 211 16.87 -38.63 -8.38
C ASP A 211 15.79 -37.83 -9.15
N SER A 212 14.53 -38.24 -9.20
CA SER A 212 13.46 -37.30 -9.63
C SER A 212 12.11 -37.58 -8.97
N LEU A 213 12.06 -37.52 -7.64
CA LEU A 213 10.81 -37.67 -6.87
C LEU A 213 9.83 -36.52 -7.10
N TRP A 214 10.31 -35.34 -7.49
CA TRP A 214 9.49 -34.15 -7.64
C TRP A 214 9.42 -33.70 -9.09
N ARG A 215 8.22 -33.36 -9.54
CA ARG A 215 7.97 -32.77 -10.85
C ARG A 215 7.12 -31.52 -10.69
N VAL A 216 7.37 -30.53 -11.53
CA VAL A 216 6.45 -29.41 -11.67
C VAL A 216 5.22 -29.92 -12.42
N VAL A 217 4.03 -29.63 -11.92
CA VAL A 217 2.76 -30.02 -12.54
C VAL A 217 1.93 -28.85 -13.05
N ARG A 218 2.23 -27.63 -12.59
CA ARG A 218 1.45 -26.43 -12.89
C ARG A 218 2.23 -25.14 -12.59
N PHE A 219 1.94 -24.09 -13.33
CA PHE A 219 2.20 -22.70 -12.97
C PHE A 219 0.98 -22.11 -12.26
N VAL A 220 1.20 -21.45 -11.13
CA VAL A 220 0.17 -20.72 -10.39
C VAL A 220 0.47 -19.22 -10.49
N ILE A 221 -0.53 -18.45 -10.92
CA ILE A 221 -0.42 -17.00 -11.14
C ILE A 221 -1.49 -16.32 -10.31
N PHE A 222 -1.04 -15.49 -9.37
CA PHE A 222 -1.93 -14.72 -8.52
C PHE A 222 -2.29 -13.39 -9.16
N VAL A 223 -3.59 -13.11 -9.22
CA VAL A 223 -4.12 -11.87 -9.80
C VAL A 223 -5.11 -11.20 -8.85
N ASN A 224 -5.38 -9.91 -9.05
CA ASN A 224 -6.37 -9.22 -8.23
C ASN A 224 -7.77 -9.80 -8.48
N HIS A 225 -8.58 -9.87 -7.43
CA HIS A 225 -9.99 -10.22 -7.55
C HIS A 225 -10.70 -9.25 -8.53
N PRO A 226 -11.58 -9.72 -9.44
CA PRO A 226 -12.24 -8.85 -10.43
C PRO A 226 -13.00 -7.69 -9.80
N GLN A 227 -13.62 -7.89 -8.63
CA GLN A 227 -14.29 -6.82 -7.90
C GLN A 227 -13.37 -5.64 -7.55
N ARG A 228 -12.08 -5.88 -7.30
CA ARG A 228 -11.10 -4.80 -7.04
C ARG A 228 -10.81 -3.97 -8.29
N MET A 229 -11.10 -4.51 -9.47
CA MET A 229 -10.87 -3.81 -10.74
C MET A 229 -11.99 -2.82 -11.04
N LEU A 230 -13.18 -2.97 -10.46
CA LEU A 230 -14.30 -2.03 -10.62
C LEU A 230 -13.96 -0.60 -10.16
N TYR A 231 -13.10 -0.48 -9.15
CA TYR A 231 -12.70 0.79 -8.54
C TYR A 231 -11.20 1.09 -8.72
N GLY A 232 -10.49 0.26 -9.47
CA GLY A 232 -9.05 0.38 -9.68
C GLY A 232 -8.69 1.45 -10.71
N SER A 233 -7.54 2.11 -10.53
CA SER A 233 -6.95 2.94 -11.58
C SER A 233 -6.54 2.06 -12.76
N ARG A 234 -7.01 2.42 -13.96
CA ARG A 234 -6.65 1.73 -15.21
C ARG A 234 -5.15 1.77 -15.49
N GLN A 235 -4.50 2.92 -15.26
CA GLN A 235 -3.08 3.13 -15.58
C GLN A 235 -2.13 2.33 -14.68
N THR A 236 -2.51 2.07 -13.43
CA THR A 236 -1.66 1.36 -12.48
C THR A 236 -2.11 -0.07 -12.29
N ARG A 237 -3.32 -0.27 -11.75
CA ARG A 237 -3.85 -1.60 -11.44
C ARG A 237 -4.24 -2.35 -12.70
N GLY A 238 -4.87 -1.65 -13.67
CA GLY A 238 -5.27 -2.24 -14.95
C GLY A 238 -4.07 -2.80 -15.71
N THR A 239 -3.06 -1.96 -15.98
CA THR A 239 -1.81 -2.37 -16.63
C THR A 239 -1.15 -3.56 -15.96
N LYS A 240 -1.06 -3.57 -14.62
CA LYS A 240 -0.47 -4.70 -13.90
C LYS A 240 -1.31 -5.98 -14.05
N GLN A 241 -2.62 -5.88 -13.90
CA GLN A 241 -3.53 -7.01 -14.02
C GLN A 241 -3.48 -7.62 -15.42
N ASP A 242 -3.57 -6.78 -16.46
CA ASP A 242 -3.48 -7.18 -17.86
C ASP A 242 -2.15 -7.88 -18.15
N LEU A 243 -1.03 -7.36 -17.63
CA LEU A 243 0.27 -8.03 -17.78
C LEU A 243 0.28 -9.45 -17.21
N HIS A 244 -0.32 -9.70 -16.04
CA HIS A 244 -0.35 -11.05 -15.44
C HIS A 244 -1.22 -12.00 -16.27
N LEU A 245 -2.37 -11.52 -16.74
CA LEU A 245 -3.30 -12.31 -17.55
C LEU A 245 -2.72 -12.61 -18.94
N THR A 246 -1.99 -11.67 -19.54
CA THR A 246 -1.25 -11.87 -20.79
C THR A 246 -0.16 -12.92 -20.63
N VAL A 247 0.58 -12.90 -19.52
CA VAL A 247 1.56 -13.95 -19.21
C VAL A 247 0.88 -15.31 -19.08
N ALA A 248 -0.23 -15.39 -18.34
CA ALA A 248 -1.01 -16.63 -18.20
C ALA A 248 -1.50 -17.16 -19.57
N ALA A 249 -2.04 -16.27 -20.41
CA ALA A 249 -2.53 -16.61 -21.74
C ALA A 249 -1.42 -17.11 -22.67
N LYS A 250 -0.24 -16.47 -22.65
CA LYS A 250 0.94 -16.88 -23.44
C LYS A 250 1.51 -18.21 -22.98
N LEU A 251 1.59 -18.45 -21.67
CA LEU A 251 2.01 -19.75 -21.14
C LEU A 251 1.07 -20.88 -21.57
N ALA A 252 -0.22 -20.59 -21.68
CA ALA A 252 -1.25 -21.54 -22.09
C ALA A 252 -1.49 -21.63 -23.61
N GLY A 253 -0.94 -20.73 -24.41
CA GLY A 253 -1.22 -20.63 -25.84
C GLY A 253 -2.69 -20.32 -26.15
N ILE A 254 -3.35 -19.46 -25.35
CA ILE A 254 -4.72 -19.00 -25.60
C ILE A 254 -4.75 -17.51 -25.93
N CYS A 255 -5.77 -17.07 -26.67
CA CYS A 255 -5.99 -15.66 -27.00
C CYS A 255 -6.96 -15.00 -26.02
N ILE A 256 -6.58 -13.83 -25.51
CA ILE A 256 -7.39 -12.95 -24.65
C ILE A 256 -7.29 -11.49 -25.14
N ASP A 257 -8.11 -10.60 -24.59
CA ASP A 257 -7.88 -9.16 -24.68
C ASP A 257 -6.74 -8.76 -23.71
N GLU A 258 -5.51 -8.69 -24.24
CA GLU A 258 -4.29 -8.38 -23.49
C GLU A 258 -4.27 -7.00 -22.82
N HIS A 259 -5.24 -6.13 -23.14
CA HIS A 259 -5.35 -4.77 -22.61
C HIS A 259 -6.76 -4.49 -22.06
N PHE A 260 -7.47 -5.54 -21.64
CA PHE A 260 -8.85 -5.43 -21.20
C PHE A 260 -9.02 -4.39 -20.10
N TYR A 261 -8.31 -4.50 -18.97
CA TYR A 261 -8.48 -3.58 -17.85
C TYR A 261 -7.98 -2.17 -18.13
N GLN A 262 -6.97 -2.03 -18.99
CA GLN A 262 -6.42 -0.75 -19.39
C GLN A 262 -7.34 0.02 -20.35
N THR A 263 -7.98 -0.68 -21.30
CA THR A 263 -8.64 -0.06 -22.46
C THR A 263 -10.13 -0.40 -22.59
N THR A 264 -10.50 -1.68 -22.55
CA THR A 264 -11.84 -2.19 -22.84
C THR A 264 -12.79 -2.13 -21.65
N HIS A 265 -12.26 -2.33 -20.44
CA HIS A 265 -13.02 -2.49 -19.21
C HIS A 265 -13.88 -1.27 -18.87
N ARG A 266 -15.20 -1.44 -18.86
CA ARG A 266 -16.17 -0.40 -18.51
C ARG A 266 -16.97 -0.80 -17.27
N PRO A 267 -16.56 -0.41 -16.05
CA PRO A 267 -17.29 -0.75 -14.83
C PRO A 267 -18.78 -0.41 -14.86
N GLY A 268 -19.16 0.65 -15.57
CA GLY A 268 -20.54 1.11 -15.69
C GLY A 268 -21.43 0.29 -16.64
N THR A 269 -20.87 -0.62 -17.44
CA THR A 269 -21.65 -1.43 -18.40
C THR A 269 -22.04 -2.80 -17.86
N TYR A 270 -21.52 -3.20 -16.70
CA TYR A 270 -21.97 -4.42 -16.07
C TYR A 270 -23.40 -4.23 -15.55
N GLY A 271 -24.26 -5.20 -15.89
CA GLY A 271 -25.68 -5.17 -15.58
C GLY A 271 -25.89 -4.87 -14.10
N ARG A 272 -26.67 -3.82 -13.82
CA ARG A 272 -27.15 -3.56 -12.46
C ARG A 272 -28.32 -4.48 -12.20
N LEU A 273 -28.34 -5.09 -11.02
CA LEU A 273 -29.51 -5.81 -10.56
C LEU A 273 -30.71 -4.86 -10.54
N ALA A 274 -31.86 -5.34 -11.02
CA ALA A 274 -33.12 -4.65 -10.83
C ALA A 274 -33.38 -4.45 -9.32
N SER A 275 -34.17 -3.43 -8.95
CA SER A 275 -34.39 -3.12 -7.54
C SER A 275 -34.93 -4.29 -6.72
N TRP A 276 -35.77 -5.15 -7.32
CA TRP A 276 -36.29 -6.35 -6.65
C TRP A 276 -35.23 -7.46 -6.51
N GLN A 277 -34.35 -7.64 -7.50
CA GLN A 277 -33.22 -8.56 -7.44
C GLN A 277 -32.22 -8.14 -6.35
N TYR A 278 -31.94 -6.84 -6.26
CA TYR A 278 -31.07 -6.29 -5.21
C TYR A 278 -31.66 -6.50 -3.81
N LYS A 279 -32.97 -6.27 -3.62
CA LYS A 279 -33.64 -6.56 -2.35
C LYS A 279 -33.60 -8.06 -2.00
N ARG A 280 -33.82 -8.94 -2.99
CA ARG A 280 -33.69 -10.39 -2.83
C ARG A 280 -32.27 -10.77 -2.40
N GLN A 281 -31.25 -10.23 -3.08
CA GLN A 281 -29.84 -10.41 -2.73
C GLN A 281 -29.57 -10.00 -1.29
N GLN A 282 -30.00 -8.80 -0.86
CA GLN A 282 -29.79 -8.33 0.50
C GLN A 282 -30.42 -9.27 1.55
N SER A 283 -31.63 -9.77 1.28
CA SER A 283 -32.30 -10.74 2.15
C SER A 283 -31.53 -12.06 2.23
N LEU A 284 -31.02 -12.56 1.10
CA LEU A 284 -30.23 -13.79 1.05
C LEU A 284 -28.90 -13.63 1.79
N ASN A 285 -28.20 -12.51 1.58
CA ASN A 285 -27.00 -12.17 2.32
C ASN A 285 -27.26 -12.15 3.83
N ALA A 286 -28.33 -11.48 4.28
CA ALA A 286 -28.69 -11.41 5.68
C ALA A 286 -29.03 -12.79 6.26
N SER A 287 -29.69 -13.67 5.50
CA SER A 287 -29.96 -15.05 5.91
C SER A 287 -28.67 -15.84 6.06
N ALA A 288 -27.81 -15.82 5.05
CA ALA A 288 -26.56 -16.57 5.05
C ALA A 288 -25.63 -16.13 6.20
N ILE A 289 -25.55 -14.82 6.46
CA ILE A 289 -24.83 -14.26 7.61
C ILE A 289 -25.40 -14.80 8.92
N ARG A 290 -26.72 -14.75 9.12
CA ARG A 290 -27.36 -15.26 10.36
C ARG A 290 -27.12 -16.75 10.56
N GLU A 291 -27.26 -17.54 9.51
CA GLU A 291 -27.04 -18.98 9.53
C GLU A 291 -25.61 -19.29 10.00
N VAL A 292 -24.59 -18.75 9.32
CA VAL A 292 -23.18 -18.99 9.69
C VAL A 292 -22.86 -18.45 11.09
N THR A 293 -23.32 -17.25 11.43
CA THR A 293 -23.01 -16.64 12.74
C THR A 293 -23.70 -17.33 13.92
N SER A 294 -24.81 -18.05 13.69
CA SER A 294 -25.54 -18.77 14.74
C SER A 294 -24.77 -19.98 15.29
N CYS A 295 -23.95 -20.65 14.48
CA CYS A 295 -23.14 -21.81 14.92
C CYS A 295 -21.66 -21.49 15.11
N THR A 296 -21.22 -20.29 14.72
CA THR A 296 -19.86 -19.80 14.96
C THR A 296 -19.75 -18.68 16.00
N PRO A 297 -20.51 -18.67 17.12
CA PRO A 297 -20.28 -17.70 18.19
C PRO A 297 -18.88 -17.85 18.81
N PHE A 298 -18.25 -19.02 18.65
CA PHE A 298 -16.91 -19.31 19.17
C PHE A 298 -15.76 -18.72 18.32
N VAL A 299 -15.94 -18.59 17.00
CA VAL A 299 -14.93 -17.99 16.10
C VAL A 299 -14.86 -16.46 16.31
N LEU A 300 -15.97 -15.84 16.72
CA LEU A 300 -16.00 -14.45 17.16
C LEU A 300 -15.41 -14.24 18.57
N ARG A 301 -15.24 -15.30 19.38
CA ARG A 301 -14.63 -15.27 20.72
C ARG A 301 -13.15 -15.62 20.74
N LYS A 302 -12.65 -16.43 19.80
CA LYS A 302 -11.21 -16.71 19.69
C LYS A 302 -10.47 -15.46 19.25
N THR A 303 -9.49 -15.04 20.05
CA THR A 303 -8.62 -13.92 19.67
C THR A 303 -7.84 -14.25 18.40
N PRO A 304 -7.67 -13.31 17.45
CA PRO A 304 -6.96 -13.55 16.19
C PRO A 304 -5.51 -14.03 16.31
N LEU A 305 -4.89 -13.97 17.50
CA LEU A 305 -3.55 -14.50 17.74
C LEU A 305 -3.49 -16.03 17.58
N ASP A 306 -4.60 -16.74 17.83
CA ASP A 306 -4.64 -18.20 17.63
C ASP A 306 -4.89 -18.57 16.15
N MET A 307 -5.31 -17.61 15.32
CA MET A 307 -5.62 -17.79 13.91
C MET A 307 -4.53 -17.28 12.96
N GLU A 308 -3.68 -16.33 13.37
CA GLU A 308 -2.54 -15.88 12.56
C GLU A 308 -1.34 -16.85 12.55
N VAL A 309 -1.42 -17.96 13.29
CA VAL A 309 -0.46 -19.09 13.22
C VAL A 309 -1.15 -20.41 12.83
N SER A 310 -2.45 -20.37 12.54
CA SER A 310 -3.14 -21.52 11.95
C SER A 310 -3.97 -21.09 10.74
N LEU A 311 -3.25 -20.87 9.63
CA LEU A 311 -3.77 -21.47 8.39
C LEU A 311 -4.14 -22.93 8.75
N PRO A 312 -5.32 -23.44 8.37
CA PRO A 312 -5.59 -24.87 8.46
C PRO A 312 -4.36 -25.60 7.93
N SER A 313 -4.00 -26.73 8.54
CA SER A 313 -2.83 -27.55 8.16
C SER A 313 -2.73 -27.82 6.65
N ASP A 314 -3.85 -27.66 5.95
CA ASP A 314 -4.03 -27.98 4.54
C ASP A 314 -3.77 -26.76 3.62
N PHE A 315 -3.90 -25.51 4.10
CA PHE A 315 -3.39 -24.34 3.33
C PHE A 315 -1.86 -24.22 3.45
N SER A 316 -1.28 -24.71 4.55
CA SER A 316 0.15 -25.01 4.60
C SER A 316 0.53 -26.11 3.62
N GLU A 317 -0.30 -27.13 3.37
CA GLU A 317 -0.01 -28.15 2.35
C GLU A 317 0.04 -27.54 0.94
N PHE A 318 -0.90 -26.66 0.59
CA PHE A 318 -0.86 -25.89 -0.65
C PHE A 318 0.41 -25.04 -0.76
N ARG A 319 0.78 -24.32 0.31
CA ARG A 319 2.01 -23.50 0.33
C ARG A 319 3.28 -24.36 0.27
N MET A 320 3.30 -25.50 0.96
CA MET A 320 4.41 -26.47 0.94
C MET A 320 4.61 -27.08 -0.46
N LYS A 321 3.53 -27.31 -1.23
CA LYS A 321 3.62 -27.72 -2.64
C LYS A 321 4.17 -26.63 -3.57
N LEU A 322 4.24 -25.39 -3.12
CA LEU A 322 4.78 -24.25 -3.89
C LEU A 322 6.23 -23.90 -3.53
N GLU A 323 6.78 -24.49 -2.45
CA GLU A 323 8.17 -24.30 -2.01
C GLU A 323 9.09 -25.34 -2.68
N SER A 324 10.25 -24.91 -3.17
CA SER A 324 11.20 -25.80 -3.85
C SER A 324 11.82 -26.80 -2.85
N PRO A 325 11.87 -28.12 -3.18
CA PRO A 325 12.56 -29.11 -2.34
C PRO A 325 14.07 -28.83 -2.14
N VAL A 326 14.67 -28.00 -2.98
CA VAL A 326 16.11 -27.66 -2.94
C VAL A 326 16.46 -26.89 -1.67
N GLU A 327 15.58 -26.02 -1.17
CA GLU A 327 15.80 -25.24 0.07
C GLU A 327 15.66 -26.10 1.35
N GLN A 328 14.93 -27.21 1.28
CA GLN A 328 14.81 -28.16 2.39
C GLN A 328 16.06 -29.04 2.55
N ARG A 329 16.85 -29.26 1.47
CA ARG A 329 18.12 -30.00 1.55
C ARG A 329 19.23 -29.21 2.24
N THR A 330 19.29 -27.90 2.07
CA THR A 330 20.37 -27.05 2.65
C THR A 330 20.16 -26.80 4.15
N THR A 331 18.92 -26.70 4.62
CA THR A 331 18.61 -26.46 6.04
C THR A 331 18.89 -27.68 6.93
N SER A 332 18.68 -28.90 6.43
CA SER A 332 18.92 -30.14 7.19
C SER A 332 20.41 -30.41 7.44
N THR A 333 21.29 -30.16 6.47
CA THR A 333 22.73 -30.42 6.61
C THR A 333 23.46 -29.31 7.36
N VAL A 334 23.02 -28.06 7.23
CA VAL A 334 23.60 -26.90 7.92
C VAL A 334 23.25 -26.89 9.41
N ALA A 335 22.05 -27.36 9.81
CA ALA A 335 21.66 -27.44 11.23
C ALA A 335 22.50 -28.46 12.04
N VAL A 336 22.99 -29.52 11.39
CA VAL A 336 23.88 -30.52 12.02
C VAL A 336 25.32 -30.02 12.10
N PHE A 337 25.78 -29.24 11.12
CA PHE A 337 27.14 -28.71 11.08
C PHE A 337 27.34 -27.48 11.99
N ILE A 338 26.33 -26.60 12.12
CA ILE A 338 26.40 -25.40 12.97
C ILE A 338 26.42 -25.75 14.47
N ARG A 339 25.86 -26.89 14.90
CA ARG A 339 25.96 -27.33 16.30
C ARG A 339 27.38 -27.76 16.72
N SER A 340 28.28 -28.01 15.77
CA SER A 340 29.63 -28.49 16.05
C SER A 340 30.72 -27.41 16.01
N LEU A 341 30.43 -26.18 15.57
CA LEU A 341 31.44 -25.17 15.27
C LEU A 341 31.33 -23.86 16.09
N THR A 342 30.42 -23.79 17.06
CA THR A 342 30.33 -22.64 17.98
C THR A 342 31.18 -22.84 19.25
N ALA A 343 32.46 -23.14 19.05
CA ALA A 343 33.50 -22.98 20.05
C ALA A 343 34.77 -22.50 19.34
N HIS A 344 35.10 -21.23 19.58
CA HIS A 344 36.28 -20.46 19.16
C HIS A 344 36.16 -19.49 17.98
N MET A 345 36.51 -18.25 18.35
CA MET A 345 37.07 -17.14 17.56
C MET A 345 36.12 -16.03 17.10
N SER A 346 36.09 -15.01 17.97
CA SER A 346 35.78 -13.62 17.65
C SER A 346 36.88 -13.01 16.78
N LEU A 347 36.51 -12.48 15.61
CA LEU A 347 37.08 -11.28 14.94
C LEU A 347 36.45 -11.15 13.54
N GLY A 348 35.20 -10.69 13.51
CA GLY A 348 34.45 -10.43 12.26
C GLY A 348 33.23 -9.52 12.46
N LEU A 349 33.23 -8.72 13.53
CA LEU A 349 32.05 -8.10 14.12
C LEU A 349 31.77 -6.66 13.66
N ILE A 350 32.28 -6.21 12.50
CA ILE A 350 32.11 -4.80 12.07
C ILE A 350 31.46 -4.65 10.68
N ARG A 351 31.18 -5.73 9.95
CA ARG A 351 30.56 -5.64 8.59
C ARG A 351 29.16 -6.24 8.45
N LEU A 352 28.71 -7.03 9.42
CA LEU A 352 27.39 -7.68 9.43
C LEU A 352 26.29 -6.90 10.19
N GLU A 353 26.63 -5.77 10.82
CA GLU A 353 25.67 -4.90 11.52
C GLU A 353 24.94 -3.90 10.61
N GLN A 354 25.40 -3.70 9.36
CA GLN A 354 24.76 -2.74 8.45
C GLN A 354 23.66 -3.35 7.55
N GLU A 355 23.56 -4.67 7.44
CA GLU A 355 22.53 -5.32 6.61
C GLU A 355 21.42 -6.02 7.42
N ARG A 356 21.54 -6.04 8.75
CA ARG A 356 20.52 -6.58 9.67
C ARG A 356 19.47 -5.57 10.14
N GLN A 357 19.46 -4.33 9.63
CA GLN A 357 18.43 -3.33 9.93
C GLN A 357 17.39 -3.20 8.82
N ARG A 358 16.56 -4.23 8.64
CA ARG A 358 15.13 -4.09 8.29
C ARG A 358 14.35 -5.28 8.86
N GLU A 359 14.46 -5.51 10.16
CA GLU A 359 13.27 -5.98 10.85
C GLU A 359 12.20 -4.88 10.67
N PRO A 360 10.93 -5.24 10.35
CA PRO A 360 9.87 -4.27 10.44
C PRO A 360 9.86 -3.79 11.89
N VAL A 361 10.25 -2.53 12.09
CA VAL A 361 9.97 -1.82 13.34
C VAL A 361 8.51 -2.13 13.67
N GLU A 362 8.26 -2.74 14.82
CA GLU A 362 6.93 -2.82 15.40
C GLU A 362 6.41 -1.39 15.51
N LEU A 363 5.78 -0.91 14.45
CA LEU A 363 4.96 0.28 14.49
C LEU A 363 3.89 -0.07 15.52
N PHE A 364 3.86 0.67 16.63
CA PHE A 364 2.91 0.57 17.75
C PHE A 364 3.29 -0.30 18.98
N PRO A 365 4.41 -0.01 19.67
CA PRO A 365 4.69 -0.56 21.01
C PRO A 365 3.73 -0.03 22.11
N GLU A 366 2.87 0.96 21.80
CA GLU A 366 1.84 1.49 22.70
C GLU A 366 0.60 0.58 22.84
N LEU A 367 0.46 -0.44 21.98
CA LEU A 367 -0.59 -1.47 22.05
C LEU A 367 -0.17 -2.64 22.95
N GLY A 368 0.14 -2.33 24.23
CA GLY A 368 0.59 -3.30 25.22
C GLY A 368 -0.29 -4.56 25.34
N GLN A 369 0.27 -5.60 25.96
CA GLN A 369 -0.36 -6.91 26.13
C GLN A 369 -1.80 -6.87 26.73
N PRO A 370 -2.65 -7.86 26.39
CA PRO A 370 -4.07 -7.65 26.14
C PRO A 370 -4.97 -8.26 27.22
N GLN A 371 -5.83 -7.46 27.87
CA GLN A 371 -6.95 -8.01 28.66
C GLN A 371 -8.32 -7.31 28.50
N SER A 372 -8.50 -6.25 27.71
CA SER A 372 -9.86 -5.67 27.49
C SER A 372 -10.13 -4.97 26.15
N GLN A 373 -9.12 -4.81 25.27
CA GLN A 373 -9.18 -3.84 24.16
C GLN A 373 -9.72 -4.38 22.80
N LYS A 374 -9.91 -5.70 22.66
CA LYS A 374 -10.22 -6.32 21.35
C LYS A 374 -11.71 -6.25 20.95
N GLY A 375 -12.64 -6.08 21.90
CA GLY A 375 -14.07 -5.91 21.62
C GLY A 375 -14.39 -4.57 20.93
N LEU A 376 -13.72 -3.49 21.35
CA LEU A 376 -13.83 -2.16 20.73
C LEU A 376 -13.28 -2.12 19.30
N TYR A 377 -12.22 -2.88 19.04
CA TYR A 377 -11.66 -3.05 17.70
C TYR A 377 -12.64 -3.76 16.75
N PHE A 378 -13.31 -4.81 17.21
CA PHE A 378 -14.36 -5.50 16.47
C PHE A 378 -15.58 -4.61 16.21
N LEU A 379 -16.00 -3.82 17.21
CA LEU A 379 -17.07 -2.83 17.08
C LEU A 379 -16.78 -1.80 15.99
N ALA A 380 -15.56 -1.25 15.99
CA ALA A 380 -15.11 -0.28 15.01
C ALA A 380 -14.97 -0.89 13.60
N SER A 381 -14.53 -2.13 13.49
CA SER A 381 -14.37 -2.85 12.23
C SER A 381 -15.72 -3.26 11.60
N ALA A 382 -16.68 -3.73 12.42
CA ALA A 382 -18.02 -4.12 11.98
C ALA A 382 -18.83 -2.93 11.45
N LEU A 383 -18.81 -1.79 12.15
CA LEU A 383 -19.47 -0.54 11.72
C LEU A 383 -18.81 0.07 10.47
N MET A 384 -17.50 -0.10 10.31
CA MET A 384 -16.74 0.38 9.15
C MET A 384 -17.06 -0.35 7.85
N SER A 385 -17.36 -1.64 7.95
CA SER A 385 -17.49 -2.52 6.79
C SER A 385 -18.91 -2.57 6.23
N THR A 386 -19.92 -2.15 7.01
CA THR A 386 -21.33 -2.43 6.70
C THR A 386 -22.23 -1.21 6.65
N GLY A 387 -21.77 -0.01 7.06
CA GLY A 387 -22.65 1.15 7.19
C GLY A 387 -23.76 0.96 8.25
N ALA A 388 -23.55 0.03 9.19
CA ALA A 388 -24.49 -0.30 10.24
C ALA A 388 -24.78 0.89 11.19
N ASP A 389 -26.00 0.88 11.74
CA ASP A 389 -26.49 1.84 12.73
C ASP A 389 -25.95 1.51 14.14
N LEU A 390 -25.76 2.55 14.96
CA LEU A 390 -25.27 2.52 16.34
C LEU A 390 -25.95 1.45 17.23
N ASN A 391 -27.24 1.15 17.00
CA ASN A 391 -28.00 0.15 17.73
C ASN A 391 -27.48 -1.29 17.49
N GLN A 392 -27.01 -1.59 16.29
CA GLN A 392 -26.43 -2.91 15.99
C GLN A 392 -25.08 -3.09 16.69
N ALA A 393 -24.32 -2.01 16.85
CA ALA A 393 -23.08 -2.02 17.61
C ALA A 393 -23.31 -2.24 19.11
N LEU A 394 -24.32 -1.57 19.70
CA LEU A 394 -24.69 -1.75 21.11
C LEU A 394 -25.15 -3.20 21.42
N LEU A 395 -25.86 -3.83 20.48
CA LEU A 395 -26.24 -5.25 20.54
C LEU A 395 -25.03 -6.18 20.49
N ILE A 396 -24.04 -5.90 19.62
CA ILE A 396 -22.83 -6.72 19.45
C ILE A 396 -21.91 -6.63 20.68
N SER A 397 -21.86 -5.48 21.36
CA SER A 397 -21.06 -5.29 22.58
C SER A 397 -21.67 -5.88 23.86
N GLY A 398 -22.87 -6.45 23.81
CA GLY A 398 -23.57 -6.93 25.01
C GLY A 398 -23.97 -5.81 25.98
N LEU A 399 -23.95 -4.54 25.51
CA LEU A 399 -24.32 -3.35 26.29
C LEU A 399 -25.81 -3.00 26.18
N CYS A 400 -26.57 -3.76 25.39
CA CYS A 400 -28.02 -3.68 25.34
C CYS A 400 -28.63 -4.74 26.28
N SER A 401 -28.77 -4.40 27.56
CA SER A 401 -29.82 -5.00 28.37
C SER A 401 -31.12 -4.28 27.99
N SER A 402 -32.11 -5.04 27.56
CA SER A 402 -33.46 -4.56 27.29
C SER A 402 -33.99 -3.77 28.49
N ASP A 403 -34.31 -2.50 28.29
CA ASP A 403 -35.67 -2.02 28.49
C ASP A 403 -35.87 -0.66 27.83
N SER A 404 -36.86 -0.63 26.94
CA SER A 404 -37.42 0.59 26.39
C SER A 404 -38.19 1.32 27.50
N SER A 405 -37.51 2.18 28.25
CA SER A 405 -38.17 3.26 28.97
C SER A 405 -37.33 4.52 28.85
N SER A 406 -38.01 5.60 28.46
CA SER A 406 -37.49 6.94 28.33
C SER A 406 -36.94 7.43 29.68
N HIS A 407 -35.64 7.32 29.89
CA HIS A 407 -34.94 8.01 30.98
C HIS A 407 -34.13 9.19 30.42
N PRO A 408 -34.54 10.43 30.72
CA PRO A 408 -33.82 11.63 30.34
C PRO A 408 -32.84 12.01 31.44
N ASP A 409 -31.73 11.29 31.61
CA ASP A 409 -30.55 11.81 32.34
C ASP A 409 -29.26 10.95 32.24
N LEU A 410 -29.03 10.30 31.10
CA LEU A 410 -27.75 9.58 30.84
C LEU A 410 -26.67 10.55 30.32
N SER A 411 -26.38 11.59 31.11
CA SER A 411 -25.45 12.67 30.79
C SER A 411 -24.12 12.58 31.55
N ASN A 412 -23.97 11.64 32.49
CA ASN A 412 -22.82 11.60 33.37
C ASN A 412 -21.69 10.76 32.77
N TRP A 413 -20.45 11.26 32.88
CA TRP A 413 -19.24 10.51 32.51
C TRP A 413 -19.20 9.13 33.16
N GLU A 414 -19.71 9.05 34.41
CA GLU A 414 -19.77 7.83 35.20
C GLU A 414 -20.69 6.74 34.64
N ASP A 415 -21.58 7.07 33.69
CA ASP A 415 -22.49 6.11 33.05
C ASP A 415 -21.80 5.29 31.95
N ILE A 416 -20.60 5.69 31.52
CA ILE A 416 -19.80 4.94 30.53
C ILE A 416 -19.13 3.76 31.24
N PRO A 417 -19.17 2.54 30.67
CA PRO A 417 -18.46 1.39 31.21
C PRO A 417 -17.00 1.70 31.54
N ILE A 418 -16.54 1.32 32.73
CA ILE A 418 -15.22 1.70 33.25
C ILE A 418 -14.09 1.29 32.30
N GLU A 419 -14.22 0.14 31.64
CA GLU A 419 -13.23 -0.37 30.69
C GLU A 419 -13.12 0.53 29.44
N LEU A 420 -14.24 1.10 29.00
CA LEU A 420 -14.26 2.04 27.88
C LEU A 420 -13.69 3.40 28.30
N ARG A 421 -13.98 3.85 29.54
CA ARG A 421 -13.37 5.07 30.08
C ARG A 421 -11.87 4.95 30.20
N ASP A 422 -11.39 3.90 30.87
CA ASP A 422 -9.96 3.60 31.04
C ASP A 422 -9.25 3.54 29.69
N TRP A 423 -9.88 2.90 28.70
CA TRP A 423 -9.34 2.87 27.35
C TRP A 423 -9.24 4.26 26.73
N ILE A 424 -10.32 5.06 26.76
CA ILE A 424 -10.36 6.43 26.22
C ILE A 424 -9.30 7.31 26.90
N GLU A 425 -9.22 7.26 28.23
CA GLU A 425 -8.28 8.01 29.06
C GLU A 425 -6.82 7.63 28.80
N GLY A 426 -6.57 6.37 28.45
CA GLY A 426 -5.25 5.84 28.11
C GLY A 426 -4.72 6.28 26.74
N GLN A 427 -5.57 6.75 25.82
CA GLN A 427 -5.13 7.08 24.46
C GLN A 427 -4.46 8.45 24.38
N ASN A 428 -3.15 8.49 24.16
CA ASN A 428 -2.39 9.75 24.02
C ASN A 428 -2.95 10.67 22.91
N GLY A 429 -3.49 10.10 21.82
CA GLY A 429 -4.04 10.89 20.72
C GLY A 429 -5.45 11.44 20.96
N LEU A 430 -6.08 11.10 22.09
CA LEU A 430 -7.35 11.67 22.55
C LEU A 430 -7.16 12.77 23.62
N LYS A 431 -5.93 12.97 24.10
CA LYS A 431 -5.60 14.00 25.07
C LYS A 431 -5.54 15.38 24.43
N ILE A 432 -5.75 16.41 25.23
CA ILE A 432 -5.54 17.81 24.85
C ILE A 432 -4.56 18.41 25.85
N ASP A 433 -3.41 18.89 25.36
CA ASP A 433 -2.32 19.37 26.22
C ASP A 433 -1.96 18.33 27.31
N SER A 434 -1.84 17.06 26.90
CA SER A 434 -1.58 15.89 27.76
C SER A 434 -2.61 15.61 28.86
N THR A 435 -3.76 16.30 28.84
CA THR A 435 -4.86 16.05 29.77
C THR A 435 -5.81 15.00 29.21
N SER A 436 -6.08 13.96 29.99
CA SER A 436 -7.05 12.90 29.66
C SER A 436 -8.50 13.41 29.74
N ILE A 437 -9.41 12.69 29.08
CA ILE A 437 -10.85 12.97 29.10
C ILE A 437 -11.40 12.50 30.45
N GLY A 438 -11.78 13.42 31.33
CA GLY A 438 -12.32 13.10 32.66
C GLY A 438 -13.77 13.52 32.88
N SER A 439 -14.45 14.01 31.84
CA SER A 439 -15.80 14.55 31.93
C SER A 439 -16.60 14.35 30.64
N ALA A 440 -17.93 14.43 30.75
CA ALA A 440 -18.82 14.39 29.59
C ALA A 440 -18.56 15.55 28.62
N ASP A 441 -18.19 16.73 29.13
CA ASP A 441 -17.84 17.90 28.32
C ASP A 441 -16.55 17.69 27.54
N ASP A 442 -15.53 17.07 28.15
CA ASP A 442 -14.29 16.71 27.47
C ASP A 442 -14.52 15.68 26.38
N LEU A 443 -15.41 14.71 26.62
CA LEU A 443 -15.77 13.71 25.63
C LEU A 443 -16.51 14.35 24.44
N LEU A 444 -17.49 15.22 24.71
CA LEU A 444 -18.21 15.98 23.69
C LEU A 444 -17.28 16.88 22.88
N LYS A 445 -16.32 17.52 23.54
CA LYS A 445 -15.29 18.34 22.89
C LYS A 445 -14.42 17.47 21.98
N THR A 446 -13.97 16.33 22.45
CA THR A 446 -13.17 15.36 21.68
C THR A 446 -13.94 14.81 20.48
N HIS A 447 -15.20 14.44 20.69
CA HIS A 447 -16.12 14.03 19.62
C HIS A 447 -16.18 15.07 18.51
N ARG A 448 -16.38 16.35 18.83
CA ARG A 448 -16.40 17.44 17.84
C ARG A 448 -15.08 17.60 17.08
N LEU A 449 -13.94 17.42 17.75
CA LEU A 449 -12.61 17.52 17.13
C LEU A 449 -12.35 16.39 16.11
N LEU A 450 -12.94 15.21 16.34
CA LEU A 450 -12.92 14.06 15.43
C LEU A 450 -14.01 14.17 14.33
N CYS A 451 -15.21 14.67 14.67
CA CYS A 451 -16.42 14.70 13.85
C CYS A 451 -16.62 16.00 13.05
N ARG A 452 -15.59 16.44 12.32
CA ARG A 452 -15.54 17.78 11.69
C ARG A 452 -16.63 18.07 10.65
N LYS A 453 -17.37 17.05 10.17
CA LYS A 453 -18.38 17.15 9.10
C LYS A 453 -19.84 17.06 9.54
N GLN A 454 -20.14 16.71 10.81
CA GLN A 454 -21.53 16.47 11.22
C GLN A 454 -22.27 17.76 11.61
N THR A 455 -23.53 17.85 11.18
CA THR A 455 -24.52 18.84 11.64
C THR A 455 -24.91 18.54 13.10
N VAL A 456 -25.22 19.60 13.85
CA VAL A 456 -25.52 19.57 15.30
C VAL A 456 -26.63 18.57 15.70
N MET A 457 -27.43 18.09 14.75
CA MET A 457 -28.57 17.22 14.98
C MET A 457 -28.24 15.76 15.32
N THR A 458 -27.07 15.20 14.94
CA THR A 458 -26.75 13.79 15.26
C THR A 458 -26.32 13.56 16.70
N VAL A 459 -25.81 14.57 17.40
CA VAL A 459 -25.30 14.43 18.78
C VAL A 459 -26.44 14.37 19.80
N ARG A 460 -27.58 15.04 19.54
CA ARG A 460 -28.70 15.10 20.50
C ARG A 460 -29.47 13.79 20.67
N ASN A 461 -29.34 12.85 19.72
CA ASN A 461 -30.06 11.58 19.75
C ASN A 461 -29.20 10.41 20.25
N SER A 462 -27.92 10.65 20.55
CA SER A 462 -27.00 9.62 21.05
C SER A 462 -26.69 9.92 22.51
N GLY A 463 -26.98 9.00 23.44
CA GLY A 463 -26.56 9.12 24.84
C GLY A 463 -25.03 9.14 25.00
N ILE A 464 -24.53 9.43 26.20
CA ILE A 464 -23.08 9.59 26.47
C ILE A 464 -22.26 8.36 26.04
N ILE A 465 -22.80 7.15 26.23
CA ILE A 465 -22.19 5.89 25.79
C ILE A 465 -22.03 5.85 24.26
N GLY A 466 -23.06 6.27 23.51
CA GLY A 466 -23.01 6.32 22.05
C GLY A 466 -21.95 7.29 21.54
N ILE A 467 -21.76 8.42 22.23
CA ILE A 467 -20.70 9.39 21.93
C ILE A 467 -19.32 8.78 22.21
N ALA A 468 -19.15 8.08 23.34
CA ALA A 468 -17.90 7.42 23.71
C ALA A 468 -17.47 6.38 22.67
N LEU A 469 -18.42 5.57 22.20
CA LEU A 469 -18.19 4.60 21.14
C LEU A 469 -17.81 5.29 19.82
N ASP A 470 -18.52 6.36 19.41
CA ASP A 470 -18.19 7.07 18.17
C ASP A 470 -16.80 7.74 18.23
N VAL A 471 -16.40 8.24 19.41
CA VAL A 471 -15.03 8.72 19.66
C VAL A 471 -14.02 7.59 19.44
N ALA A 472 -14.22 6.44 20.07
CA ALA A 472 -13.33 5.29 19.94
C ALA A 472 -13.19 4.85 18.48
N ILE A 473 -14.30 4.67 17.79
CA ILE A 473 -14.36 4.24 16.39
C ILE A 473 -13.59 5.21 15.48
N ARG A 474 -13.79 6.52 15.66
CA ARG A 474 -13.12 7.53 14.82
C ARG A 474 -11.65 7.66 15.12
N TYR A 475 -11.27 7.50 16.39
CA TYR A 475 -9.86 7.43 16.77
C TYR A 475 -9.19 6.24 16.08
N PHE A 476 -9.81 5.06 16.11
CA PHE A 476 -9.32 3.88 15.40
C PHE A 476 -9.14 4.12 13.89
N LYS A 477 -10.13 4.70 13.20
CA LYS A 477 -9.98 5.07 11.78
C LYS A 477 -8.81 6.02 11.55
N GLN A 478 -8.61 6.98 12.46
CA GLN A 478 -7.54 7.95 12.35
C GLN A 478 -6.16 7.30 12.50
N ILE A 479 -5.99 6.34 13.41
CA ILE A 479 -4.72 5.62 13.61
C ILE A 479 -4.47 4.57 12.52
N GLU A 480 -5.49 3.86 12.05
CA GLU A 480 -5.38 2.85 10.99
C GLU A 480 -4.89 3.47 9.67
N CYS A 481 -5.40 4.65 9.32
CA CYS A 481 -4.95 5.41 8.15
C CYS A 481 -3.48 5.85 8.25
N ILE A 482 -2.90 5.95 9.46
CA ILE A 482 -1.48 6.28 9.64
C ILE A 482 -0.61 5.08 9.26
N GLY A 483 -1.06 3.85 9.55
CA GLY A 483 -0.30 2.62 9.29
C GLY A 483 -0.45 2.03 7.87
N ARG A 484 -1.61 2.21 7.21
CA ARG A 484 -1.92 1.51 5.93
C ARG A 484 -1.59 2.28 4.66
N GLU A 485 -1.60 3.62 4.69
CA GLU A 485 -1.29 4.40 3.49
C GLU A 485 0.19 4.79 3.48
N ARG A 486 0.93 4.34 2.45
CA ARG A 486 2.19 4.97 2.04
C ARG A 486 1.89 6.40 1.61
N SER A 487 1.78 7.28 2.59
CA SER A 487 1.68 8.72 2.38
C SER A 487 2.75 9.12 1.38
N LYS A 488 2.44 9.99 0.40
CA LYS A 488 3.40 10.44 -0.62
C LYS A 488 4.67 11.09 -0.04
N ILE A 489 4.69 11.33 1.27
CA ILE A 489 5.78 11.91 2.03
C ILE A 489 6.43 10.93 3.01
N ALA A 490 6.04 9.64 3.05
CA ALA A 490 6.50 8.67 4.04
C ALA A 490 8.04 8.54 4.07
N ASP A 491 8.68 8.47 2.90
CA ASP A 491 10.15 8.38 2.81
C ASP A 491 10.89 9.69 3.17
N LEU A 492 10.14 10.78 3.36
CA LEU A 492 10.63 12.15 3.60
C LEU A 492 10.41 12.62 5.04
N VAL A 493 9.83 11.77 5.88
CA VAL A 493 9.56 12.05 7.29
C VAL A 493 10.14 10.96 8.18
N VAL A 494 10.33 11.30 9.44
CA VAL A 494 10.75 10.38 10.51
C VAL A 494 9.79 10.55 11.68
N GLU A 495 9.64 9.51 12.47
CA GLU A 495 8.78 9.53 13.66
C GLU A 495 9.43 10.35 14.78
N GLY A 496 8.61 10.98 15.61
CA GLY A 496 9.07 11.67 16.80
C GLY A 496 9.61 10.68 17.83
N ILE A 497 10.85 10.89 18.26
CA ILE A 497 11.43 10.19 19.41
C ILE A 497 11.23 11.01 20.69
N PRO A 498 11.18 10.39 21.88
CA PRO A 498 11.11 11.12 23.15
C PRO A 498 12.19 12.22 23.25
N PRO A 499 11.85 13.43 23.75
CA PRO A 499 10.57 13.86 24.34
C PRO A 499 9.52 14.34 23.31
N HIS A 500 9.81 14.25 22.01
CA HIS A 500 8.97 14.74 20.91
C HIS A 500 8.07 13.66 20.30
N ASN A 501 7.87 12.54 21.00
CA ASN A 501 6.96 11.46 20.60
C ASN A 501 5.48 11.84 20.78
N ILE A 502 5.17 12.94 21.49
CA ILE A 502 3.83 13.53 21.55
C ILE A 502 3.96 15.03 21.31
N VAL A 503 3.13 15.58 20.42
CA VAL A 503 3.11 17.03 20.13
C VAL A 503 1.73 17.60 20.44
N ALA A 504 1.64 18.48 21.43
CA ALA A 504 0.42 19.24 21.69
C ALA A 504 0.12 20.21 20.55
N ARG A 505 -1.17 20.41 20.21
CA ARG A 505 -1.55 21.14 19.00
C ARG A 505 -2.63 22.19 19.24
N LYS A 506 -2.65 23.18 18.33
CA LYS A 506 -3.73 24.15 18.21
C LYS A 506 -4.19 24.31 16.76
N CYS A 507 -5.42 24.76 16.60
CA CYS A 507 -5.98 25.10 15.29
C CYS A 507 -5.35 26.40 14.77
N SER A 508 -4.82 26.40 13.56
CA SER A 508 -4.23 27.60 12.95
C SER A 508 -5.24 28.72 12.66
N LEU A 509 -6.55 28.43 12.63
CA LEU A 509 -7.58 29.44 12.33
C LEU A 509 -8.12 30.12 13.60
N CYS A 510 -8.52 29.34 14.61
CA CYS A 510 -9.13 29.90 15.83
C CYS A 510 -8.19 29.91 17.04
N GLY A 511 -6.98 29.37 16.93
CA GLY A 511 -6.00 29.30 18.03
C GLY A 511 -6.33 28.32 19.15
N GLN A 512 -7.54 27.74 19.16
CA GLN A 512 -8.00 26.82 20.19
C GLN A 512 -7.16 25.54 20.23
N ARG A 513 -6.97 25.00 21.44
CA ARG A 513 -6.34 23.71 21.69
C ARG A 513 -7.18 22.58 21.09
N ILE A 514 -6.50 21.63 20.46
CA ILE A 514 -7.10 20.47 19.80
C ILE A 514 -6.37 19.20 20.28
N LEU A 515 -6.84 18.03 19.84
CA LEU A 515 -6.21 16.75 20.17
C LEU A 515 -4.71 16.75 19.89
N ASP A 516 -3.94 16.15 20.79
CA ASP A 516 -2.50 15.98 20.65
C ASP A 516 -2.16 15.03 19.49
N ASP A 517 -0.94 15.14 18.95
CA ASP A 517 -0.42 14.19 17.97
C ASP A 517 0.39 13.12 18.71
N ALA A 518 -0.21 11.95 18.92
CA ALA A 518 0.48 10.78 19.47
C ALA A 518 1.43 10.11 18.46
N TYR A 519 1.33 10.45 17.17
CA TYR A 519 2.20 9.95 16.12
C TYR A 519 2.77 11.12 15.31
N PRO A 520 3.54 12.01 15.95
CA PRO A 520 4.09 13.18 15.29
C PRO A 520 5.14 12.74 14.28
N ARG A 521 5.14 13.41 13.12
CA ARG A 521 6.12 13.19 12.06
C ARG A 521 6.96 14.44 11.91
N PHE A 522 8.26 14.25 11.76
CA PHE A 522 9.24 15.31 11.59
C PHE A 522 9.90 15.16 10.22
N LYS A 523 10.38 16.27 9.66
CA LYS A 523 11.05 16.23 8.36
C LYS A 523 12.35 15.42 8.46
N LYS A 524 12.53 14.42 7.60
CA LYS A 524 13.70 13.51 7.65
C LYS A 524 15.04 14.23 7.55
N LEU A 525 15.13 15.24 6.69
CA LEU A 525 16.34 16.04 6.49
C LEU A 525 16.52 17.14 7.54
N ASP A 526 15.49 17.45 8.33
CA ASP A 526 15.50 18.51 9.35
C ASP A 526 14.61 18.08 10.55
N PRO A 527 15.05 17.10 11.37
CA PRO A 527 14.19 16.50 12.40
C PRO A 527 13.67 17.47 13.46
N GLY A 528 14.20 18.70 13.53
CA GLY A 528 13.66 19.77 14.38
C GLY A 528 12.36 20.40 13.87
N LYS A 529 11.87 20.03 12.67
CA LYS A 529 10.64 20.59 12.09
C LYS A 529 9.49 19.58 12.07
N TYR A 530 8.48 19.85 12.88
CA TYR A 530 7.23 19.09 12.92
C TYR A 530 6.42 19.26 11.63
N VAL A 531 5.90 18.16 11.08
CA VAL A 531 5.09 18.16 9.86
C VAL A 531 3.61 18.27 10.22
N VAL A 532 3.01 19.43 9.93
CA VAL A 532 1.64 19.73 10.34
C VAL A 532 0.58 18.91 9.62
N ARG A 533 -0.53 18.59 10.30
CA ARG A 533 -1.67 17.88 9.71
C ARG A 533 -2.72 18.86 9.19
N PHE A 534 -3.28 18.56 8.02
CA PHE A 534 -4.37 19.34 7.44
C PHE A 534 -5.71 19.03 8.13
N LEU A 535 -6.47 20.08 8.43
CA LEU A 535 -7.79 20.01 9.03
C LEU A 535 -8.83 20.47 8.00
N GLN A 536 -9.40 19.51 7.27
CA GLN A 536 -10.49 19.80 6.33
C GLN A 536 -11.69 20.38 7.10
N ASN A 537 -12.11 21.59 6.73
CA ASN A 537 -13.22 22.35 7.35
C ASN A 537 -12.95 22.88 8.78
N GLY A 538 -11.69 23.18 9.13
CA GLY A 538 -11.34 23.70 10.44
C GLY A 538 -11.24 22.62 11.52
N CYS A 539 -11.22 23.01 12.80
CA CYS A 539 -11.05 22.05 13.91
C CYS A 539 -12.35 21.41 14.41
N GLY A 540 -13.53 21.85 13.95
CA GLY A 540 -14.83 21.29 14.37
C GLY A 540 -15.46 21.95 15.61
N LEU A 541 -14.69 22.72 16.39
CA LEU A 541 -15.25 23.47 17.54
C LEU A 541 -16.24 24.55 17.08
N PRO A 542 -17.32 24.83 17.86
CA PRO A 542 -18.33 25.82 17.50
C PRO A 542 -17.79 27.23 17.27
N SER A 543 -16.76 27.61 18.04
CA SER A 543 -16.08 28.91 17.95
C SER A 543 -15.08 29.00 16.80
N CYS A 544 -14.82 27.92 16.08
CA CYS A 544 -13.95 27.96 14.91
C CYS A 544 -14.72 28.56 13.73
N PRO A 545 -14.20 29.57 13.03
CA PRO A 545 -14.88 30.15 11.87
C PRO A 545 -15.08 29.07 10.79
N ARG A 546 -16.30 28.54 10.68
CA ARG A 546 -16.69 27.37 9.87
C ARG A 546 -16.73 27.64 8.35
N ASN A 547 -16.01 28.64 7.87
CA ASN A 547 -16.19 29.20 6.53
C ASN A 547 -15.47 28.41 5.43
N GLN A 548 -15.68 27.09 5.34
CA GLN A 548 -15.18 26.21 4.25
C GLN A 548 -13.65 26.23 4.03
N GLN A 549 -12.89 26.95 4.85
CA GLN A 549 -11.45 27.07 4.76
C GLN A 549 -10.79 25.94 5.53
N GLY A 550 -9.81 25.29 4.89
CA GLY A 550 -8.97 24.31 5.57
C GLY A 550 -8.09 24.98 6.63
N ALA A 551 -7.94 24.35 7.78
CA ALA A 551 -7.00 24.76 8.82
C ALA A 551 -5.79 23.82 8.87
N TRP A 552 -4.80 24.17 9.67
CA TRP A 552 -3.66 23.32 10.01
C TRP A 552 -3.62 23.07 11.51
N ALA A 553 -3.30 21.83 11.88
CA ALA A 553 -2.98 21.45 13.24
C ALA A 553 -1.50 21.78 13.48
N VAL A 554 -1.24 22.95 14.06
CA VAL A 554 0.12 23.46 14.31
C VAL A 554 0.53 23.18 15.76
N PRO A 555 1.83 23.12 16.09
CA PRO A 555 2.26 22.95 17.47
C PRO A 555 1.68 24.02 18.41
N ALA A 556 1.28 23.57 19.59
CA ALA A 556 0.82 24.40 20.68
C ALA A 556 1.92 25.33 21.19
N ASP A 557 3.13 24.77 21.36
CA ASP A 557 4.35 25.44 21.75
C ASP A 557 4.96 26.19 20.55
N PRO A 558 5.12 27.52 20.62
CA PRO A 558 5.73 28.30 19.55
C PRO A 558 7.22 27.99 19.32
N SER A 559 7.91 27.35 20.27
CA SER A 559 9.32 26.96 20.13
C SER A 559 9.50 25.82 19.11
N VAL A 560 8.48 24.98 18.92
CA VAL A 560 8.49 23.86 17.99
C VAL A 560 8.29 24.38 16.56
N GLN A 561 9.39 24.41 15.80
CA GLN A 561 9.33 24.75 14.38
C GLN A 561 8.49 23.73 13.62
N HIS A 562 7.78 24.19 12.60
CA HIS A 562 6.90 23.31 11.82
C HIS A 562 6.91 23.62 10.33
N ILE A 563 6.48 22.64 9.53
CA ILE A 563 6.47 22.71 8.07
C ILE A 563 5.24 21.98 7.52
N ARG A 564 4.75 22.42 6.36
CA ARG A 564 3.64 21.77 5.67
C ARG A 564 4.10 20.46 5.00
N PRO A 565 3.20 19.46 4.87
CA PRO A 565 3.47 18.17 4.24
C PRO A 565 3.53 18.28 2.70
N ASP A 566 4.44 19.13 2.20
CA ASP A 566 4.68 19.36 0.78
C ASP A 566 6.00 18.70 0.36
N THR A 567 5.98 17.83 -0.65
CA THR A 567 7.14 17.08 -1.11
C THR A 567 8.34 17.98 -1.42
N GLY A 568 8.13 19.12 -2.09
CA GLY A 568 9.20 20.05 -2.41
C GLY A 568 9.85 20.67 -1.16
N ARG A 569 9.03 21.03 -0.16
CA ARG A 569 9.51 21.55 1.12
C ARG A 569 10.21 20.49 1.98
N LEU A 570 9.76 19.24 1.94
CA LEU A 570 10.33 18.14 2.70
C LEU A 570 11.63 17.61 2.11
N VAL A 571 11.77 17.59 0.76
CA VAL A 571 13.02 17.22 0.06
C VAL A 571 14.08 18.33 0.16
N SER A 572 13.66 19.59 0.33
CA SER A 572 14.63 20.68 0.47
C SER A 572 15.56 20.44 1.65
N MET A 573 16.88 20.51 1.44
CA MET A 573 17.83 20.43 2.56
C MET A 573 17.58 21.57 3.56
N PRO A 574 17.90 21.40 4.85
CA PRO A 574 17.92 22.50 5.81
C PRO A 574 18.72 23.63 5.19
N ARG A 575 18.06 24.75 4.90
CA ARG A 575 18.77 25.96 4.56
C ARG A 575 19.36 26.45 5.86
N LYS A 576 20.56 25.97 6.23
CA LYS A 576 21.46 26.87 6.94
C LYS A 576 21.54 28.13 6.07
N PRO A 577 21.38 29.33 6.62
CA PRO A 577 21.48 30.54 5.82
C PRO A 577 22.93 30.72 5.35
N THR A 578 23.35 29.99 4.32
CA THR A 578 24.61 30.26 3.60
C THR A 578 24.38 31.41 2.62
N TRP A 579 23.71 32.49 3.04
CA TRP A 579 23.65 33.71 2.24
C TRP A 579 24.97 34.48 2.35
N GLU A 580 25.74 34.24 3.42
CA GLU A 580 27.08 34.79 3.63
C GLU A 580 28.01 34.49 2.46
N ALA A 581 27.82 33.38 1.76
CA ALA A 581 28.62 32.94 0.62
C ALA A 581 28.33 33.74 -0.67
N TYR A 582 27.18 34.41 -0.76
CA TYR A 582 26.79 35.24 -1.91
C TYR A 582 27.11 36.72 -1.73
N PHE A 583 27.66 37.10 -0.58
CA PHE A 583 28.15 38.46 -0.34
C PHE A 583 29.43 38.74 -1.14
N LEU A 584 29.71 40.01 -1.36
CA LEU A 584 30.99 40.40 -1.97
C LEU A 584 32.08 40.34 -0.92
N ARG A 585 33.24 39.78 -1.26
CA ARG A 585 34.42 39.84 -0.37
C ARG A 585 34.81 41.30 -0.13
N ARG A 586 35.07 41.66 1.13
CA ARG A 586 35.73 42.92 1.50
C ARG A 586 37.23 42.79 1.19
N GLY A 587 37.86 43.87 0.72
CA GLY A 587 39.20 43.86 0.11
C GLY A 587 40.35 43.31 0.97
N VAL A 588 40.12 43.01 2.25
CA VAL A 588 41.12 42.42 3.17
C VAL A 588 41.33 40.92 2.92
N ASN A 589 40.39 40.22 2.27
CA ASN A 589 40.39 38.76 2.08
C ASN A 589 40.67 38.29 0.63
N THR A 590 41.44 39.06 -0.15
CA THR A 590 41.71 38.80 -1.58
C THR A 590 43.18 38.48 -1.91
N ALA A 591 44.04 38.29 -0.91
CA ALA A 591 45.50 38.16 -1.09
C ALA A 591 45.97 37.04 -2.06
N HIS A 592 45.15 36.01 -2.30
CA HIS A 592 45.48 34.88 -3.21
C HIS A 592 44.76 34.93 -4.56
N LEU A 593 44.07 36.03 -4.88
CA LEU A 593 43.25 36.14 -6.08
C LEU A 593 43.85 37.16 -7.05
N PRO A 594 43.72 36.97 -8.38
CA PRO A 594 44.22 37.93 -9.35
C PRO A 594 43.66 39.35 -9.11
N GLU A 595 44.56 40.33 -8.99
CA GLU A 595 44.23 41.76 -8.85
C GLU A 595 43.55 42.32 -10.11
N LYS A 596 43.84 41.72 -11.26
CA LYS A 596 43.27 42.09 -12.55
C LYS A 596 42.65 40.88 -13.25
N VAL A 597 41.52 41.09 -13.90
CA VAL A 597 40.84 40.04 -14.68
C VAL A 597 40.59 40.54 -16.10
N ILE A 598 41.12 39.81 -17.08
CA ILE A 598 40.83 40.08 -18.49
C ILE A 598 39.54 39.35 -18.86
N ILE A 599 38.55 40.11 -19.34
CA ILE A 599 37.32 39.59 -19.92
C ILE A 599 37.31 39.80 -21.43
N ILE A 600 36.62 38.92 -22.14
CA ILE A 600 36.50 38.95 -23.60
C ILE A 600 35.02 38.99 -23.99
N CYS A 601 34.71 39.75 -25.04
CA CYS A 601 33.36 39.80 -25.57
C CYS A 601 32.99 38.44 -26.15
N ARG A 602 31.96 37.77 -25.60
CA ARG A 602 31.55 36.43 -26.07
C ARG A 602 31.10 36.40 -27.53
N ARG A 603 30.62 37.54 -28.05
CA ARG A 603 30.09 37.64 -29.43
C ARG A 603 31.20 37.77 -30.46
N CYS A 604 32.00 38.83 -30.42
CA CYS A 604 33.05 39.02 -31.42
C CYS A 604 34.36 38.30 -31.08
N ARG A 605 34.58 37.91 -29.82
CA ARG A 605 35.84 37.34 -29.31
C ARG A 605 37.12 38.15 -29.59
N ASN A 606 37.00 39.33 -30.19
CA ASN A 606 38.15 40.16 -30.60
C ASN A 606 38.40 41.32 -29.64
N GLN A 607 37.37 41.77 -28.92
CA GLN A 607 37.54 42.82 -27.92
C GLN A 607 37.74 42.23 -26.54
N THR A 608 38.83 42.63 -25.89
CA THR A 608 39.11 42.37 -24.48
C THR A 608 38.92 43.63 -23.64
N PHE A 609 38.66 43.44 -22.36
CA PHE A 609 38.60 44.50 -21.36
C PHE A 609 39.30 44.00 -20.09
N GLU A 610 40.15 44.85 -19.51
CA GLU A 610 40.87 44.56 -18.27
C GLU A 610 40.11 45.18 -17.10
N ASP A 611 39.58 44.36 -16.21
CA ASP A 611 38.95 44.79 -14.97
C ASP A 611 40.02 44.88 -13.88
N ASP A 612 40.40 46.12 -13.55
CA ASP A 612 41.38 46.48 -12.54
C ASP A 612 40.83 46.41 -11.11
N LYS A 613 39.51 46.24 -10.96
CA LYS A 613 38.80 46.15 -9.67
C LYS A 613 37.80 44.98 -9.69
N PRO A 614 38.30 43.74 -9.78
CA PRO A 614 37.44 42.56 -9.91
C PRO A 614 36.67 42.32 -8.61
N ARG A 615 35.35 42.20 -8.74
CA ARG A 615 34.46 41.86 -7.62
C ARG A 615 34.29 40.35 -7.55
N ARG A 616 34.25 39.80 -6.34
CA ARG A 616 34.15 38.34 -6.13
C ARG A 616 33.19 37.98 -5.01
N THR A 617 32.56 36.81 -5.14
CA THR A 617 31.72 36.24 -4.07
C THR A 617 32.59 35.72 -2.91
N SER A 618 32.01 35.68 -1.71
CA SER A 618 32.63 35.23 -0.45
C SER A 618 32.63 33.70 -0.25
N GLU A 619 32.15 32.93 -1.22
CA GLU A 619 32.26 31.46 -1.24
C GLU A 619 33.72 31.00 -0.99
N SER A 620 33.87 29.78 -0.47
CA SER A 620 35.18 29.12 -0.29
C SER A 620 35.97 29.06 -1.60
N GLN A 621 35.26 28.88 -2.72
CA GLN A 621 35.78 29.06 -4.08
C GLN A 621 35.19 30.34 -4.71
N PRO A 622 35.91 31.47 -4.71
CA PRO A 622 35.37 32.77 -5.11
C PRO A 622 35.03 32.83 -6.60
N ARG A 623 33.83 33.28 -6.92
CA ARG A 623 33.42 33.53 -8.31
C ARG A 623 33.57 34.99 -8.66
N TYR A 624 34.14 35.28 -9.83
CA TYR A 624 34.21 36.63 -10.38
C TYR A 624 32.82 37.15 -10.78
N VAL A 625 32.49 38.38 -10.39
CA VAL A 625 31.22 39.03 -10.75
C VAL A 625 31.41 39.83 -12.01
N LEU A 626 30.85 39.32 -13.10
CA LEU A 626 31.08 39.79 -14.46
C LEU A 626 30.73 41.28 -14.66
N ARG A 627 31.65 42.07 -15.21
CA ARG A 627 31.41 43.43 -15.72
C ARG A 627 30.74 43.41 -17.10
N ARG A 628 30.04 44.48 -17.45
CA ARG A 628 29.39 44.65 -18.76
C ARG A 628 29.84 45.96 -19.44
N PRO A 629 31.10 46.07 -19.87
CA PRO A 629 31.54 47.19 -20.67
C PRO A 629 30.83 47.19 -22.04
N GLY A 630 30.73 48.36 -22.68
CA GLY A 630 30.24 48.45 -24.04
C GLY A 630 31.24 47.81 -25.00
N CYS A 631 30.80 46.86 -25.83
CA CYS A 631 31.64 46.33 -26.91
C CYS A 631 31.62 47.31 -28.09
N GLN A 632 32.78 47.89 -28.41
CA GLN A 632 32.98 48.83 -29.52
C GLN A 632 32.84 48.16 -30.88
N ILE A 633 33.10 46.85 -30.97
CA ILE A 633 32.97 46.07 -32.22
C ILE A 633 31.52 45.67 -32.48
N CYS A 634 30.80 45.24 -31.44
CA CYS A 634 29.43 44.71 -31.60
C CYS A 634 28.34 45.78 -31.44
N HIS A 635 28.69 46.98 -30.95
CA HIS A 635 27.79 48.10 -30.56
C HIS A 635 26.58 47.73 -29.67
N ALA A 636 26.50 46.49 -29.18
CA ALA A 636 25.38 45.99 -28.42
C ALA A 636 25.58 46.27 -26.92
N LYS A 637 24.61 46.99 -26.33
CA LYS A 637 24.59 47.39 -24.91
C LYS A 637 24.51 46.22 -23.91
N ASN A 638 24.34 44.99 -24.38
CA ASN A 638 24.18 43.77 -23.58
C ASN A 638 24.94 42.57 -24.18
N THR A 639 26.17 42.76 -24.66
CA THR A 639 27.02 41.61 -24.97
C THR A 639 27.40 40.90 -23.66
N ASN A 640 27.23 39.57 -23.62
CA ASN A 640 27.70 38.78 -22.50
C ASN A 640 29.23 38.75 -22.60
N TRP A 641 29.93 39.37 -21.66
CA TRP A 641 31.38 39.19 -21.50
C TRP A 641 31.64 37.88 -20.76
N VAL A 642 32.84 37.32 -20.88
CA VAL A 642 33.29 36.18 -20.08
C VAL A 642 34.76 36.38 -19.71
N PRO A 643 35.27 35.81 -18.60
CA PRO A 643 36.71 35.76 -18.36
C PRO A 643 37.43 35.13 -19.55
N LYS A 644 38.61 35.66 -19.89
CA LYS A 644 39.49 35.07 -20.91
C LYS A 644 40.12 33.77 -20.43
N ASP A 645 40.30 33.64 -19.11
CA ASP A 645 40.75 32.42 -18.43
C ASP A 645 39.54 31.51 -18.16
N ASP A 646 39.47 30.40 -18.88
CA ASP A 646 38.37 29.43 -18.78
C ASP A 646 38.32 28.69 -17.43
N SER A 647 39.42 28.69 -16.66
CA SER A 647 39.44 28.10 -15.31
C SER A 647 38.77 28.99 -14.25
N MET A 648 38.55 30.27 -14.57
CA MET A 648 37.97 31.22 -13.64
C MET A 648 36.45 31.08 -13.55
N LEU A 649 35.96 30.63 -12.40
CA LEU A 649 34.53 30.63 -12.11
C LEU A 649 33.98 32.05 -12.05
N TRP A 650 32.83 32.28 -12.68
CA TRP A 650 32.18 33.58 -12.71
C TRP A 650 30.66 33.49 -12.56
N VAL A 651 30.06 34.63 -12.20
CA VAL A 651 28.61 34.78 -12.05
C VAL A 651 28.17 36.11 -12.67
N ASP A 652 27.02 36.06 -13.36
CA ASP A 652 26.42 37.26 -13.94
C ASP A 652 25.72 38.09 -12.87
N GLN A 653 25.90 39.40 -12.91
CA GLN A 653 25.30 40.36 -11.99
C GLN A 653 23.76 40.22 -11.90
N SER A 654 23.07 39.95 -13.00
CA SER A 654 21.61 39.75 -13.01
C SER A 654 21.17 38.49 -12.26
N LYS A 655 22.02 37.46 -12.19
CA LYS A 655 21.76 36.27 -11.36
C LYS A 655 21.86 36.62 -9.89
N LEU A 656 22.86 37.42 -9.50
CA LEU A 656 22.98 37.95 -8.13
C LEU A 656 21.80 38.85 -7.76
N SER A 657 21.39 39.79 -8.61
CA SER A 657 20.25 40.66 -8.34
C SER A 657 18.92 39.88 -8.20
N ARG A 658 18.69 38.86 -9.04
CA ARG A 658 17.51 37.98 -8.90
C ARG A 658 17.55 37.17 -7.61
N LYS A 659 18.72 36.65 -7.24
CA LYS A 659 18.93 35.95 -5.97
C LYS A 659 18.68 36.87 -4.78
N TRP A 660 19.20 38.09 -4.81
CA TRP A 660 18.96 39.12 -3.78
C TRP A 660 17.48 39.45 -3.63
N LYS A 661 16.77 39.72 -4.74
CA LYS A 661 15.31 39.92 -4.71
C LYS A 661 14.56 38.71 -4.14
N SER A 662 15.09 37.50 -4.34
CA SER A 662 14.55 36.29 -3.74
C SER A 662 14.90 36.12 -2.25
N LEU A 663 16.00 36.72 -1.78
CA LEU A 663 16.40 36.74 -0.37
C LEU A 663 15.57 37.76 0.41
N MET A 664 15.37 38.96 -0.13
CA MET A 664 14.50 40.00 0.46
C MET A 664 13.03 39.59 0.63
N LYS A 665 12.60 38.53 -0.05
CA LYS A 665 11.25 37.94 0.09
C LYS A 665 11.17 36.87 1.17
N GLN A 666 12.31 36.48 1.77
CA GLN A 666 12.35 35.45 2.81
C GLN A 666 12.18 36.13 4.18
N PRO A 667 11.20 35.70 5.00
CA PRO A 667 10.91 36.34 6.30
C PRO A 667 12.08 36.30 7.29
N GLU A 668 12.99 35.33 7.12
CA GLU A 668 14.16 35.10 7.97
C GLU A 668 15.36 35.99 7.60
N PHE A 669 15.25 36.78 6.53
CA PHE A 669 16.31 37.68 6.07
C PHE A 669 16.06 39.10 6.59
N GLU A 670 16.64 39.45 7.74
CA GLU A 670 16.67 40.82 8.22
C GLU A 670 17.81 41.58 7.52
N ALA A 671 17.46 42.57 6.70
CA ALA A 671 18.43 43.39 5.96
C ALA A 671 19.19 44.41 6.85
N SER A 672 19.09 44.28 8.17
CA SER A 672 19.47 45.33 9.13
C SER A 672 20.96 45.57 9.25
N ASP A 673 21.85 44.65 8.86
CA ASP A 673 23.26 44.81 9.24
C ASP A 673 24.31 44.95 8.13
N ASP A 674 24.05 44.90 6.82
CA ASP A 674 25.18 45.16 5.88
C ASP A 674 24.89 45.62 4.43
N LEU A 675 23.66 45.57 3.89
CA LEU A 675 23.44 45.86 2.45
C LEU A 675 22.06 46.48 2.16
N LYS A 676 21.88 47.76 2.47
CA LYS A 676 20.61 48.49 2.22
C LYS A 676 20.30 48.79 0.75
N ASN A 677 21.22 48.59 -0.20
CA ASN A 677 20.94 48.77 -1.63
C ASN A 677 21.96 48.05 -2.52
N PRO A 678 21.61 46.97 -3.24
CA PRO A 678 22.48 46.38 -4.27
C PRO A 678 22.87 47.40 -5.33
N ASP A 679 21.98 48.35 -5.63
CA ASP A 679 22.15 49.36 -6.69
C ASP A 679 23.34 50.31 -6.43
N TRP A 680 23.78 50.47 -5.18
CA TRP A 680 24.98 51.25 -4.83
C TRP A 680 26.29 50.52 -5.14
N TYR A 681 26.28 49.19 -5.15
CA TYR A 681 27.46 48.37 -5.46
C TYR A 681 27.55 48.02 -6.95
N PHE A 682 26.56 48.44 -7.73
CA PHE A 682 26.41 48.16 -9.15
C PHE A 682 26.07 49.43 -9.95
N PRO A 683 27.00 50.41 -10.06
CA PRO A 683 26.73 51.60 -10.85
C PRO A 683 26.48 51.21 -12.31
N THR A 684 25.33 51.64 -12.82
CA THR A 684 25.05 51.68 -14.26
C THR A 684 26.12 52.54 -14.93
N PRO A 685 26.74 52.11 -16.05
CA PRO A 685 27.65 52.97 -16.78
C PRO A 685 26.87 54.18 -17.31
N GLY A 686 27.15 55.37 -16.78
CA GLY A 686 26.69 56.64 -17.36
C GLY A 686 25.68 57.47 -16.54
N ARG A 687 26.05 57.87 -15.32
CA ARG A 687 25.64 59.17 -14.77
C ARG A 687 26.79 59.73 -13.92
N THR A 688 27.77 60.34 -14.58
CA THR A 688 28.52 61.44 -13.98
C THR A 688 27.52 62.55 -13.68
N ARG A 689 27.28 62.81 -12.39
CA ARG A 689 26.70 64.09 -11.96
C ARG A 689 27.83 65.12 -12.02
N ASN A 690 27.61 66.18 -12.78
CA ASN A 690 28.21 67.47 -12.44
C ASN A 690 27.65 67.93 -11.10
#